data_AF-A0A7K9JZ02-F1
#
_entry.id   AF-A0A7K9JZ02-F1
#
_cell.length_a   1.000
_cell.length_b   1.000
_cell.length_c   1.000
_cell.angle_alpha   90.00
_cell.angle_beta   90.00
_cell.angle_gamma   90.00
#
_symmetry.space_group_name_H-M   'P 1'
#
loop_
_entity.id
_entity.type
_entity.pdbx_description
1 polymer ?
#
loop_
_entity_poly.entity_id
_entity_poly.type
_entity_poly.pdbx_seq_one_letter_code
_entity_poly.pdbx_strand_id
1 'polypeptide(L)'
;QIAITIIEARQLVGENIDPVVIIEIGDEKKQTTVKEGTNAPFYNEYFVFDFVGPQVLLFDKIINISVMHNKLIGSVLIGSFKVDLGTVYIQPGHQFCDKWALLTDPADIRTGAKGYLKCDLSVTGKGDAIQATQKTADAEEQIEKNLLIPKGFPSERPWARFYVRIYKAEGLPKMNSSIMANVTKAFIGDSKDLVDPYVVVMFAGQMGRTTVQKNCADPVWHEQIIFKEMFPPLCRRVKIQVWDEGSMNDVALATHFIDLKKISNEQDGTLSPGFLPTFGPAWINLYGSPRNHSLIDDHQELNEGFGEGVSFRGRLFLEIAVEILSGGAQKFEEFLLFGTVFEATMIDRKFGDKPIIFEVSIGKCVQVLSKARREPQEQGEHPTTFLCSLLCLLLNCSVSFMLCSLPCFHRNYQYLPYDERKPCVCVKSYWGSQTFRLYSSNTLEKMADHLEESLEQVKDLIKVSETAAEEKMKKTLNGFINQSSIYCLSSLQEAMSSDAKGIVQQQKKKMPVDEMIRETQSFIDKIRFLVDEPQNTVPDVFIWMISNNKRVAYARVPAKNILYSPAKEQRGKDCGKIKTHFLKLPGKRPLGWTVQAKVDIYLWLGPSSYAHSAMENLPVGYEIELPSNTNSGHSGLPSPAYLLYKTPHLFQLRAHMYQARGLIAADSTGLSDPFAKVTFTSRCQTTKIISQTLSPTWNQTLLFNSIVLHGDKEEIAQFPPEIVIELYDDDAVGKPEYIGSTVAAPVVRLAHQNYEPPKLCYHPVHCGSLSGGDLLATFELLEIPESDPDRLPPLDPPDVGQIYPVPANIRPVLRKYRVEVLFWGVRELKKVQLLSVDRPQVLIECAGKGVKSSVIQSYKKNPNFTGLADWFEVELPENELLHPPLSICVVDWRAFGRSTLVGTYTINCLKQFLCKTLPGPQAAPN
;
A
#
# COMPACT_ATOMS: atom_id res chain seq x y z
N GLN A 1 -25.99 -10.30 -42.75
CA GLN A 1 -26.23 -11.74 -43.02
C GLN A 1 -25.29 -12.56 -42.14
N ILE A 2 -25.77 -13.67 -41.59
CA ILE A 2 -24.97 -14.61 -40.79
C ILE A 2 -25.09 -15.96 -41.47
N ALA A 3 -23.96 -16.57 -41.83
CA ALA A 3 -23.93 -17.88 -42.46
C ALA A 3 -23.24 -18.88 -41.52
N ILE A 4 -23.85 -20.06 -41.38
CA ILE A 4 -23.41 -21.11 -40.47
C ILE A 4 -23.43 -22.44 -41.22
N THR A 5 -22.27 -23.09 -41.33
CA THR A 5 -22.17 -24.45 -41.87
C THR A 5 -21.92 -25.43 -40.73
N ILE A 6 -22.81 -26.40 -40.54
CA ILE A 6 -22.61 -27.50 -39.59
C ILE A 6 -22.00 -28.68 -40.34
N ILE A 7 -20.75 -29.03 -40.02
CA ILE A 7 -19.97 -30.01 -40.78
C ILE A 7 -20.14 -31.40 -40.16
N GLU A 8 -19.66 -31.59 -38.93
CA GLU A 8 -19.71 -32.86 -38.22
C GLU A 8 -19.66 -32.64 -36.70
N ALA A 9 -20.08 -33.62 -35.92
CA ALA A 9 -19.80 -33.68 -34.49
C ALA A 9 -18.98 -34.93 -34.16
N ARG A 10 -18.16 -34.85 -33.11
CA ARG A 10 -17.35 -35.97 -32.62
C ARG A 10 -17.41 -36.03 -31.10
N GLN A 11 -17.19 -37.23 -30.57
CA GLN A 11 -17.10 -37.48 -29.12
C GLN A 11 -18.34 -37.01 -28.34
N LEU A 12 -19.53 -37.11 -28.92
CA LEU A 12 -20.77 -36.77 -28.22
C LEU A 12 -21.00 -37.75 -27.06
N VAL A 13 -21.36 -37.22 -25.89
CA VAL A 13 -21.63 -38.03 -24.70
C VAL A 13 -22.98 -38.75 -24.84
N GLY A 14 -22.94 -40.07 -24.71
CA GLY A 14 -24.10 -40.96 -24.79
C GLY A 14 -23.85 -42.15 -25.73
N GLU A 15 -24.49 -43.28 -25.45
CA GLU A 15 -24.47 -44.46 -26.32
C GLU A 15 -25.71 -44.46 -27.22
N ASN A 16 -25.52 -44.74 -28.51
CA ASN A 16 -26.60 -44.88 -29.50
C ASN A 16 -27.60 -43.71 -29.50
N ILE A 17 -27.07 -42.48 -29.53
CA ILE A 17 -27.87 -41.25 -29.55
C ILE A 17 -28.33 -40.90 -30.97
N ASP A 18 -29.42 -40.15 -31.05
CA ASP A 18 -29.97 -39.58 -32.28
C ASP A 18 -29.73 -38.06 -32.31
N PRO A 19 -28.51 -37.59 -32.65
CA PRO A 19 -28.16 -36.17 -32.53
C PRO A 19 -28.78 -35.30 -33.62
N VAL A 20 -29.35 -34.18 -33.19
CA VAL A 20 -29.79 -33.05 -34.03
C VAL A 20 -29.16 -31.76 -33.51
N VAL A 21 -28.64 -30.94 -34.42
CA VAL A 21 -28.07 -29.64 -34.09
C VAL A 21 -29.13 -28.56 -34.29
N ILE A 22 -29.33 -27.73 -33.28
CA ILE A 22 -30.24 -26.60 -33.27
C ILE A 22 -29.43 -25.32 -33.20
N ILE A 23 -29.67 -24.41 -34.13
CA ILE A 23 -29.05 -23.08 -34.22
C ILE A 23 -30.13 -22.04 -33.92
N GLU A 24 -29.89 -21.22 -32.92
CA GLU A 24 -30.81 -20.18 -32.46
C GLU A 24 -30.09 -18.83 -32.40
N ILE A 25 -30.66 -17.81 -33.05
CA ILE A 25 -30.15 -16.44 -33.05
C ILE A 25 -31.34 -15.48 -32.89
N GLY A 26 -31.49 -14.88 -31.71
CA GLY A 26 -32.69 -14.10 -31.40
C GLY A 26 -33.94 -14.98 -31.45
N ASP A 27 -34.95 -14.57 -32.22
CA ASP A 27 -36.22 -15.29 -32.35
C ASP A 27 -36.20 -16.34 -33.49
N GLU A 28 -35.12 -16.41 -34.28
CA GLU A 28 -34.99 -17.38 -35.36
C GLU A 28 -34.29 -18.66 -34.92
N LYS A 29 -34.88 -19.80 -35.30
CA LYS A 29 -34.37 -21.14 -34.99
C LYS A 29 -34.33 -22.02 -36.24
N LYS A 30 -33.19 -22.67 -36.49
CA LYS A 30 -33.00 -23.65 -37.56
C LYS A 30 -32.39 -24.92 -36.98
N GLN A 31 -32.59 -26.05 -37.65
CA GLN A 31 -32.07 -27.33 -37.18
C GLN A 31 -31.58 -28.20 -38.34
N THR A 32 -30.64 -29.08 -38.05
CA THR A 32 -30.13 -30.06 -39.02
C THR A 32 -31.08 -31.24 -39.20
N THR A 33 -30.77 -32.10 -40.17
CA THR A 33 -31.33 -33.45 -40.20
C THR A 33 -30.94 -34.23 -38.94
N VAL A 34 -31.83 -35.10 -38.45
CA VAL A 34 -31.51 -36.02 -37.35
C VAL A 34 -30.64 -37.15 -37.91
N LYS A 35 -29.55 -37.49 -37.22
CA LYS A 35 -28.77 -38.69 -37.53
C LYS A 35 -29.08 -39.75 -36.49
N GLU A 36 -29.36 -40.98 -36.91
CA GLU A 36 -29.79 -42.04 -36.01
C GLU A 36 -28.58 -42.86 -35.51
N GLY A 37 -28.60 -43.24 -34.24
CA GLY A 37 -27.70 -44.21 -33.64
C GLY A 37 -26.19 -43.91 -33.76
N THR A 38 -25.79 -42.64 -33.67
CA THR A 38 -24.38 -42.24 -33.84
C THR A 38 -23.95 -41.15 -32.87
N ASN A 39 -22.76 -41.30 -32.28
CA ASN A 39 -22.10 -40.28 -31.46
C ASN A 39 -21.08 -39.42 -32.23
N ALA A 40 -20.93 -39.67 -33.54
CA ALA A 40 -20.07 -38.90 -34.44
C ALA A 40 -20.80 -38.59 -35.77
N PRO A 41 -21.90 -37.83 -35.73
CA PRO A 41 -22.70 -37.52 -36.91
C PRO A 41 -21.97 -36.59 -37.90
N PHE A 42 -22.15 -36.84 -39.20
CA PHE A 42 -21.74 -35.94 -40.28
C PHE A 42 -22.97 -35.30 -40.93
N TYR A 43 -22.98 -33.96 -41.03
CA TYR A 43 -24.12 -33.16 -41.52
C TYR A 43 -23.79 -32.48 -42.86
N ASN A 44 -22.78 -31.61 -42.86
CA ASN A 44 -22.42 -30.70 -43.95
C ASN A 44 -23.61 -29.87 -44.48
N GLU A 45 -24.37 -29.27 -43.56
CA GLU A 45 -25.57 -28.49 -43.83
C GLU A 45 -25.31 -26.98 -43.65
N TYR A 46 -25.82 -26.15 -44.56
CA TYR A 46 -25.59 -24.70 -44.61
C TYR A 46 -26.85 -23.91 -44.26
N PHE A 47 -26.72 -22.95 -43.34
CA PHE A 47 -27.80 -22.12 -42.83
C PHE A 47 -27.46 -20.64 -42.96
N VAL A 48 -28.46 -19.82 -43.32
CA VAL A 48 -28.32 -18.36 -43.45
C VAL A 48 -29.38 -17.67 -42.61
N PHE A 49 -29.00 -16.64 -41.86
CA PHE A 49 -29.90 -15.79 -41.09
C PHE A 49 -29.71 -14.33 -41.51
N ASP A 50 -30.81 -13.64 -41.75
CA ASP A 50 -30.80 -12.26 -42.23
C ASP A 50 -31.47 -11.34 -41.21
N PHE A 51 -30.68 -10.47 -40.60
CA PHE A 51 -31.17 -9.47 -39.66
C PHE A 51 -30.92 -8.07 -40.21
N VAL A 52 -31.88 -7.18 -40.00
CA VAL A 52 -31.79 -5.76 -40.33
C VAL A 52 -31.85 -4.97 -39.04
N GLY A 53 -30.87 -4.10 -38.81
CA GLY A 53 -30.85 -3.23 -37.64
C GLY A 53 -29.51 -2.55 -37.41
N PRO A 54 -29.42 -1.69 -36.39
CA PRO A 54 -28.18 -1.06 -35.98
C PRO A 54 -27.10 -2.10 -35.60
N GLN A 55 -25.89 -1.91 -36.12
CA GLN A 55 -24.77 -2.84 -35.96
C GLN A 55 -24.48 -3.20 -34.49
N VAL A 56 -24.53 -2.21 -33.59
CA VAL A 56 -24.25 -2.40 -32.15
C VAL A 56 -25.24 -3.37 -31.49
N LEU A 57 -26.51 -3.36 -31.93
CA LEU A 57 -27.56 -4.22 -31.39
C LEU A 57 -27.48 -5.63 -31.97
N LEU A 58 -27.10 -5.73 -33.25
CA LEU A 58 -26.86 -7.01 -33.90
C LEU A 58 -25.67 -7.71 -33.25
N PHE A 59 -24.59 -7.00 -32.92
CA PHE A 59 -23.41 -7.60 -32.29
C PHE A 59 -23.67 -8.20 -30.91
N ASP A 60 -24.72 -7.78 -30.22
CA ASP A 60 -25.14 -8.35 -28.94
C ASP A 60 -25.98 -9.63 -29.07
N LYS A 61 -26.46 -9.97 -30.28
CA LYS A 61 -27.16 -11.24 -30.49
C LYS A 61 -26.20 -12.41 -30.29
N ILE A 62 -26.70 -13.43 -29.60
CA ILE A 62 -25.94 -14.64 -29.28
C ILE A 62 -26.30 -15.71 -30.31
N ILE A 63 -25.29 -16.32 -30.92
CA ILE A 63 -25.43 -17.58 -31.64
C ILE A 63 -25.41 -18.69 -30.61
N ASN A 64 -26.55 -19.35 -30.41
CA ASN A 64 -26.69 -20.52 -29.56
C ASN A 64 -26.77 -21.78 -30.43
N ILE A 65 -25.75 -22.63 -30.36
CA ILE A 65 -25.71 -23.92 -31.06
C ILE A 65 -25.86 -25.02 -30.03
N SER A 66 -26.95 -25.76 -30.09
CA SER A 66 -27.28 -26.83 -29.13
C SER A 66 -27.39 -28.17 -29.85
N VAL A 67 -26.74 -29.19 -29.33
CA VAL A 67 -26.88 -30.57 -29.81
C VAL A 67 -27.86 -31.30 -28.91
N MET A 68 -28.96 -31.76 -29.49
CA MET A 68 -30.02 -32.46 -28.79
C MET A 68 -30.02 -33.93 -29.21
N HIS A 69 -30.28 -34.83 -28.26
CA HIS A 69 -30.71 -36.18 -28.55
C HIS A 69 -32.21 -36.18 -28.79
N ASN A 70 -32.63 -36.46 -30.03
CA ASN A 70 -34.03 -36.60 -30.40
C ASN A 70 -34.56 -37.96 -29.90
N LYS A 71 -35.72 -37.98 -29.23
CA LYS A 71 -36.38 -39.21 -28.78
C LYS A 71 -37.80 -39.26 -29.32
N LEU A 72 -38.43 -40.44 -29.30
CA LEU A 72 -39.85 -40.62 -29.62
C LEU A 72 -40.78 -39.70 -28.80
N ILE A 73 -40.38 -39.33 -27.58
CA ILE A 73 -41.08 -38.38 -26.72
C ILE A 73 -40.05 -37.43 -26.09
N GLY A 74 -40.02 -36.19 -26.60
CA GLY A 74 -39.15 -35.12 -26.11
C GLY A 74 -37.73 -35.14 -26.70
N SER A 75 -36.93 -34.16 -26.30
CA SER A 75 -35.51 -34.05 -26.69
C SER A 75 -34.68 -33.70 -25.46
N VAL A 76 -33.45 -34.22 -25.41
CA VAL A 76 -32.53 -34.01 -24.27
C VAL A 76 -31.30 -33.27 -24.76
N LEU A 77 -30.92 -32.19 -24.08
CA LEU A 77 -29.69 -31.46 -24.40
C LEU A 77 -28.46 -32.33 -24.11
N ILE A 78 -27.61 -32.54 -25.10
CA ILE A 78 -26.29 -33.18 -24.94
C ILE A 78 -25.28 -32.12 -24.52
N GLY A 79 -25.26 -30.99 -25.24
CA GLY A 79 -24.42 -29.85 -24.91
C GLY A 79 -24.69 -28.66 -25.83
N SER A 80 -24.22 -27.50 -25.40
CA SER A 80 -24.40 -26.23 -26.10
C SER A 80 -23.11 -25.44 -26.23
N PHE A 81 -23.06 -24.58 -27.24
CA PHE A 81 -22.01 -23.62 -27.49
C PHE A 81 -22.63 -22.25 -27.78
N LYS A 82 -22.08 -21.20 -27.16
CA LYS A 82 -22.60 -19.83 -27.27
C LYS A 82 -21.48 -18.85 -27.61
N VAL A 83 -21.74 -17.95 -28.55
CA VAL A 83 -20.83 -16.86 -28.94
C VAL A 83 -21.64 -15.64 -29.40
N ASP A 84 -21.20 -14.42 -29.09
CA ASP A 84 -21.85 -13.20 -29.58
C ASP A 84 -21.42 -12.86 -31.02
N LEU A 85 -22.31 -12.24 -31.79
CA LEU A 85 -22.03 -11.87 -33.19
C LEU A 85 -20.86 -10.91 -33.33
N GLY A 86 -20.65 -10.00 -32.37
CA GLY A 86 -19.50 -9.10 -32.35
C GLY A 86 -18.17 -9.85 -32.26
N THR A 87 -18.12 -10.94 -31.49
CA THR A 87 -16.93 -11.77 -31.33
C THR A 87 -16.55 -12.49 -32.63
N VAL A 88 -17.53 -12.96 -33.40
CA VAL A 88 -17.30 -13.51 -34.76
C VAL A 88 -16.87 -12.41 -35.72
N TYR A 89 -17.55 -11.25 -35.69
CA TYR A 89 -17.25 -10.13 -36.57
C TYR A 89 -15.85 -9.56 -36.35
N ILE A 90 -15.30 -9.56 -35.13
CA ILE A 90 -13.94 -9.05 -34.87
C ILE A 90 -12.85 -9.97 -35.45
N GLN A 91 -13.17 -11.23 -35.78
CA GLN A 91 -12.16 -12.14 -36.34
C GLN A 91 -11.68 -11.68 -37.73
N PRO A 92 -10.44 -12.03 -38.11
CA PRO A 92 -9.96 -11.80 -39.46
C PRO A 92 -10.92 -12.38 -40.52
N GLY A 93 -11.40 -11.53 -41.42
CA GLY A 93 -12.37 -11.92 -42.45
C GLY A 93 -13.81 -12.11 -41.93
N HIS A 94 -14.12 -11.65 -40.71
CA HIS A 94 -15.44 -11.76 -40.07
C HIS A 94 -15.96 -13.21 -39.96
N GLN A 95 -15.05 -14.18 -39.85
CA GLN A 95 -15.40 -15.59 -39.89
C GLN A 95 -14.51 -16.50 -39.02
N PHE A 96 -15.10 -17.61 -38.60
CA PHE A 96 -14.42 -18.82 -38.16
C PHE A 96 -14.61 -19.88 -39.25
N CYS A 97 -13.52 -20.47 -39.73
CA CYS A 97 -13.57 -21.54 -40.72
C CYS A 97 -12.89 -22.78 -40.17
N ASP A 98 -13.53 -23.92 -40.41
CA ASP A 98 -13.06 -25.25 -40.08
C ASP A 98 -12.68 -25.37 -38.59
N LYS A 99 -13.55 -24.89 -37.68
CA LYS A 99 -13.26 -24.84 -36.23
C LYS A 99 -14.18 -25.74 -35.40
N TRP A 100 -13.67 -26.25 -34.29
CA TRP A 100 -14.39 -27.10 -33.35
C TRP A 100 -14.99 -26.30 -32.18
N ALA A 101 -16.31 -26.19 -32.14
CA ALA A 101 -17.05 -25.69 -30.98
C ALA A 101 -17.06 -26.76 -29.88
N LEU A 102 -16.52 -26.43 -28.70
CA LEU A 102 -16.60 -27.27 -27.51
C LEU A 102 -18.01 -27.21 -26.92
N LEU A 103 -18.70 -28.35 -26.86
CA LEU A 103 -20.05 -28.45 -26.30
C LEU A 103 -19.98 -28.61 -24.78
N THR A 104 -20.74 -27.78 -24.07
CA THR A 104 -20.79 -27.79 -22.61
C THR A 104 -22.23 -27.73 -22.10
N ASP A 105 -22.44 -28.16 -20.86
CA ASP A 105 -23.71 -28.00 -20.16
C ASP A 105 -23.53 -27.02 -18.98
N PRO A 106 -24.09 -25.80 -19.05
CA PRO A 106 -24.02 -24.83 -17.96
C PRO A 106 -24.65 -25.31 -16.64
N ALA A 107 -25.58 -26.27 -16.69
CA ALA A 107 -26.17 -26.87 -15.49
C ALA A 107 -25.23 -27.88 -14.82
N ASP A 108 -24.30 -28.47 -15.59
CA ASP A 108 -23.39 -29.53 -15.16
C ASP A 108 -21.92 -29.18 -15.47
N ILE A 109 -21.41 -28.18 -14.75
CA ILE A 109 -20.02 -27.70 -14.88
C ILE A 109 -18.95 -28.69 -14.41
N ARG A 110 -19.33 -29.84 -13.82
CA ARG A 110 -18.38 -30.79 -13.20
C ARG A 110 -17.93 -31.91 -14.14
N THR A 111 -18.73 -32.22 -15.15
CA THR A 111 -18.50 -33.37 -16.04
C THR A 111 -17.71 -33.02 -17.31
N GLY A 112 -17.31 -31.75 -17.47
CA GLY A 112 -16.41 -31.33 -18.54
C GLY A 112 -17.07 -31.26 -19.91
N ALA A 113 -16.30 -31.56 -20.96
CA ALA A 113 -16.73 -31.53 -22.35
C ALA A 113 -17.83 -32.57 -22.63
N LYS A 114 -18.91 -32.16 -23.33
CA LYS A 114 -20.01 -33.05 -23.75
C LYS A 114 -19.89 -33.52 -25.20
N GLY A 115 -18.85 -33.06 -25.90
CA GLY A 115 -18.51 -33.37 -27.28
C GLY A 115 -18.02 -32.13 -28.04
N TYR A 116 -17.73 -32.30 -29.32
CA TYR A 116 -17.21 -31.23 -30.17
C TYR A 116 -18.00 -31.16 -31.46
N LEU A 117 -18.29 -29.95 -31.94
CA LEU A 117 -19.02 -29.70 -33.17
C LEU A 117 -18.18 -28.85 -34.13
N LYS A 118 -17.86 -29.40 -35.31
CA LYS A 118 -17.15 -28.69 -36.36
C LYS A 118 -18.12 -27.81 -37.15
N CYS A 119 -17.84 -26.51 -37.20
CA CYS A 119 -18.67 -25.57 -37.95
C CYS A 119 -17.88 -24.39 -38.51
N ASP A 120 -18.45 -23.79 -39.57
CA ASP A 120 -18.04 -22.49 -40.10
C ASP A 120 -19.06 -21.45 -39.64
N LEU A 121 -18.58 -20.30 -39.16
CA LEU A 121 -19.42 -19.14 -38.80
C LEU A 121 -18.91 -17.92 -39.55
N SER A 122 -19.76 -17.22 -40.29
CA SER A 122 -19.39 -15.92 -40.90
C SER A 122 -20.48 -14.88 -40.71
N VAL A 123 -20.07 -13.64 -40.51
CA VAL A 123 -20.96 -12.49 -40.33
C VAL A 123 -20.59 -11.43 -41.36
N THR A 124 -21.51 -11.15 -42.28
CA THR A 124 -21.29 -10.18 -43.37
C THR A 124 -22.20 -8.96 -43.17
N GLY A 125 -21.59 -7.79 -43.03
CA GLY A 125 -22.25 -6.49 -42.99
C GLY A 125 -22.50 -5.89 -44.37
N LYS A 126 -23.28 -4.82 -44.42
CA LYS A 126 -23.56 -4.09 -45.66
C LYS A 126 -22.29 -3.33 -46.09
N GLY A 127 -21.69 -3.74 -47.21
CA GLY A 127 -20.47 -3.13 -47.76
C GLY A 127 -19.19 -3.95 -47.54
N ASP A 128 -19.28 -5.06 -46.79
CA ASP A 128 -18.15 -5.94 -46.55
C ASP A 128 -17.85 -6.80 -47.80
N ALA A 129 -16.58 -6.98 -48.13
CA ALA A 129 -16.16 -7.85 -49.21
C ALA A 129 -16.19 -9.32 -48.76
N ILE A 130 -16.88 -10.19 -49.51
CA ILE A 130 -16.93 -11.63 -49.23
C ILE A 130 -15.55 -12.22 -49.57
N GLN A 131 -14.81 -12.67 -48.55
CA GLN A 131 -13.55 -13.39 -48.74
C GLN A 131 -13.82 -14.88 -49.00
N ALA A 132 -13.14 -15.47 -49.98
CA ALA A 132 -13.26 -16.89 -50.27
C ALA A 132 -12.59 -17.74 -49.19
N THR A 133 -13.30 -18.76 -48.69
CA THR A 133 -12.81 -19.71 -47.68
C THR A 133 -11.60 -20.50 -48.21
N GLN A 134 -10.44 -20.35 -47.59
CA GLN A 134 -9.29 -21.24 -47.86
C GLN A 134 -9.45 -22.52 -47.03
N LYS A 135 -9.72 -23.65 -47.69
CA LYS A 135 -9.72 -24.97 -47.04
C LYS A 135 -8.28 -25.44 -46.81
N THR A 136 -7.89 -25.64 -45.57
CA THR A 136 -6.65 -26.35 -45.22
C THR A 136 -6.84 -27.86 -45.40
N ALA A 137 -5.95 -28.50 -46.15
CA ALA A 137 -5.99 -29.92 -46.46
C ALA A 137 -5.57 -30.81 -45.28
N ASP A 138 -6.13 -32.03 -45.26
CA ASP A 138 -6.01 -33.10 -44.27
C ASP A 138 -4.57 -33.37 -43.78
N ALA A 139 -4.28 -32.95 -42.55
CA ALA A 139 -3.25 -33.54 -41.69
C ALA A 139 -3.90 -33.78 -40.33
N GLU A 140 -3.67 -34.96 -39.72
CA GLU A 140 -4.28 -35.46 -38.46
C GLU A 140 -4.79 -34.35 -37.53
N GLU A 141 -6.09 -34.06 -37.66
CA GLU A 141 -6.67 -32.86 -37.06
C GLU A 141 -6.84 -33.06 -35.54
N GLN A 142 -5.95 -32.44 -34.76
CA GLN A 142 -6.06 -32.42 -33.30
C GLN A 142 -7.13 -31.41 -32.89
N ILE A 143 -8.33 -31.90 -32.52
CA ILE A 143 -9.51 -31.10 -32.13
C ILE A 143 -9.13 -29.98 -31.15
N GLU A 144 -8.36 -30.30 -30.12
CA GLU A 144 -7.96 -29.37 -29.05
C GLU A 144 -7.08 -28.20 -29.51
N LYS A 145 -6.41 -28.33 -30.67
CA LYS A 145 -5.59 -27.27 -31.27
C LYS A 145 -6.38 -26.40 -32.25
N ASN A 146 -7.60 -26.79 -32.61
CA ASN A 146 -8.40 -26.14 -33.65
C ASN A 146 -9.81 -25.75 -33.15
N LEU A 147 -9.89 -25.27 -31.91
CA LEU A 147 -11.16 -24.86 -31.29
C LEU A 147 -11.71 -23.56 -31.89
N LEU A 148 -13.03 -23.41 -31.84
CA LEU A 148 -13.78 -22.22 -32.22
C LEU A 148 -13.67 -21.16 -31.12
N ILE A 149 -12.45 -20.64 -30.97
CA ILE A 149 -12.09 -19.59 -30.02
C ILE A 149 -11.35 -18.46 -30.76
N PRO A 150 -11.51 -17.20 -30.34
CA PRO A 150 -10.74 -16.08 -30.86
C PRO A 150 -9.23 -16.30 -30.77
N LYS A 151 -8.47 -15.73 -31.71
CA LYS A 151 -7.01 -15.69 -31.61
C LYS A 151 -6.59 -15.01 -30.30
N GLY A 152 -5.67 -15.62 -29.56
CA GLY A 152 -5.20 -15.14 -28.25
C GLY A 152 -5.91 -15.77 -27.04
N PHE A 153 -6.99 -16.53 -27.24
CA PHE A 153 -7.65 -17.25 -26.14
C PHE A 153 -6.91 -18.56 -25.81
N PRO A 154 -6.83 -18.96 -24.53
CA PRO A 154 -6.31 -20.28 -24.16
C PRO A 154 -7.24 -21.38 -24.68
N SER A 155 -6.67 -22.51 -25.11
CA SER A 155 -7.41 -23.69 -25.56
C SER A 155 -8.26 -24.29 -24.44
N GLU A 156 -7.73 -24.30 -23.22
CA GLU A 156 -8.47 -24.66 -22.01
C GLU A 156 -8.99 -23.41 -21.33
N ARG A 157 -10.32 -23.26 -21.31
CA ARG A 157 -11.00 -22.15 -20.64
C ARG A 157 -11.63 -22.66 -19.34
N PRO A 158 -11.16 -22.20 -18.17
CA PRO A 158 -11.74 -22.65 -16.91
C PRO A 158 -13.14 -22.08 -16.68
N TRP A 159 -13.99 -22.82 -15.95
CA TRP A 159 -15.27 -22.26 -15.47
C TRP A 159 -15.01 -21.10 -14.50
N ALA A 160 -15.89 -20.10 -14.49
CA ALA A 160 -15.83 -18.97 -13.56
C ALA A 160 -17.24 -18.59 -13.05
N ARG A 161 -17.32 -18.02 -11.85
CA ARG A 161 -18.48 -17.32 -11.31
C ARG A 161 -18.34 -15.84 -11.58
N PHE A 162 -19.35 -15.25 -12.21
CA PHE A 162 -19.50 -13.82 -12.39
C PHE A 162 -20.52 -13.34 -11.37
N TYR A 163 -20.05 -12.63 -10.36
CA TYR A 163 -20.85 -12.01 -9.33
C TYR A 163 -21.28 -10.62 -9.78
N VAL A 164 -22.58 -10.37 -9.86
CA VAL A 164 -23.14 -9.04 -10.08
C VAL A 164 -23.91 -8.66 -8.82
N ARG A 165 -23.33 -7.77 -8.01
CA ARG A 165 -23.92 -7.28 -6.76
C ARG A 165 -24.65 -5.98 -7.02
N ILE A 166 -25.93 -5.96 -6.68
CA ILE A 166 -26.84 -4.84 -6.90
C ILE A 166 -27.23 -4.30 -5.54
N TYR A 167 -26.76 -3.09 -5.24
CA TYR A 167 -26.90 -2.50 -3.92
C TYR A 167 -28.18 -1.68 -3.81
N LYS A 168 -28.31 -0.63 -4.62
CA LYS A 168 -29.46 0.29 -4.62
C LYS A 168 -29.57 1.09 -5.92
N ALA A 169 -30.74 1.66 -6.20
CA ALA A 169 -30.92 2.68 -7.24
C ALA A 169 -31.41 3.99 -6.64
N GLU A 170 -31.16 5.09 -7.34
CA GLU A 170 -31.64 6.43 -6.96
C GLU A 170 -32.18 7.19 -8.17
N GLY A 171 -33.24 7.96 -7.95
CA GLY A 171 -33.83 8.86 -8.94
C GLY A 171 -34.53 8.15 -10.10
N LEU A 172 -35.11 6.97 -9.86
CA LEU A 172 -35.89 6.27 -10.87
C LEU A 172 -37.17 7.07 -11.25
N PRO A 173 -37.62 6.98 -12.52
CA PRO A 173 -38.81 7.69 -12.97
C PRO A 173 -40.05 7.15 -12.24
N LYS A 174 -40.85 8.08 -11.73
CA LYS A 174 -42.17 7.80 -11.17
C LYS A 174 -43.13 7.57 -12.34
N MET A 175 -43.38 6.32 -12.76
CA MET A 175 -44.31 6.03 -13.86
C MET A 175 -45.71 5.69 -13.34
N ASN A 176 -46.68 6.53 -13.67
CA ASN A 176 -48.12 6.23 -13.55
C ASN A 176 -48.66 5.99 -14.95
N SER A 177 -48.64 4.75 -15.45
CA SER A 177 -49.23 4.41 -16.76
C SER A 177 -50.45 3.48 -16.67
N SER A 178 -50.97 3.18 -15.48
CA SER A 178 -52.24 2.46 -15.37
C SER A 178 -53.43 3.42 -15.34
N ILE A 179 -54.43 3.16 -16.19
CA ILE A 179 -55.73 3.85 -16.21
C ILE A 179 -56.35 3.87 -14.80
N MET A 180 -56.12 2.81 -14.01
CA MET A 180 -56.61 2.67 -12.65
C MET A 180 -55.96 3.68 -11.68
N ALA A 181 -54.66 4.00 -11.81
CA ALA A 181 -53.97 4.97 -10.94
C ALA A 181 -54.50 6.40 -11.08
N ASN A 182 -55.02 6.78 -12.26
CA ASN A 182 -55.66 8.08 -12.46
C ASN A 182 -57.05 8.15 -11.81
N VAL A 183 -57.78 7.02 -11.74
CA VAL A 183 -59.06 6.93 -11.03
C VAL A 183 -58.83 6.98 -9.51
N THR A 184 -57.82 6.29 -8.99
CA THR A 184 -57.48 6.34 -7.55
C THR A 184 -56.98 7.72 -7.11
N LYS A 185 -56.24 8.44 -7.98
CA LYS A 185 -55.84 9.85 -7.78
C LYS A 185 -57.03 10.79 -7.61
N ALA A 186 -58.13 10.55 -8.32
CA ALA A 186 -59.32 11.41 -8.25
C ALA A 186 -60.16 11.20 -6.98
N PHE A 187 -60.07 10.03 -6.34
CA PHE A 187 -60.92 9.68 -5.19
C PHE A 187 -60.22 9.78 -3.82
N ILE A 188 -58.89 9.63 -3.73
CA ILE A 188 -58.20 9.45 -2.43
C ILE A 188 -57.18 10.55 -2.09
N GLY A 189 -56.83 11.46 -3.01
CA GLY A 189 -56.06 12.67 -2.69
C GLY A 189 -54.60 12.49 -2.21
N ASP A 190 -54.13 11.26 -1.95
CA ASP A 190 -52.75 11.00 -1.52
C ASP A 190 -51.82 10.74 -2.71
N SER A 191 -50.81 11.60 -2.86
CA SER A 191 -49.69 11.48 -3.81
C SER A 191 -48.62 10.53 -3.26
N LYS A 192 -48.87 9.22 -3.27
CA LYS A 192 -47.80 8.24 -3.07
C LYS A 192 -47.28 7.80 -4.43
N ASP A 193 -45.97 7.92 -4.60
CA ASP A 193 -45.22 7.57 -5.80
C ASP A 193 -45.13 6.03 -5.87
N LEU A 194 -45.68 5.41 -6.92
CA LEU A 194 -45.80 3.95 -7.04
C LEU A 194 -44.99 3.49 -8.26
N VAL A 195 -43.69 3.25 -8.06
CA VAL A 195 -42.88 2.43 -8.98
C VAL A 195 -42.45 1.21 -8.17
N ASP A 196 -42.54 0.03 -8.78
CA ASP A 196 -42.23 -1.27 -8.20
C ASP A 196 -40.97 -1.84 -8.88
N PRO A 197 -39.78 -1.24 -8.69
CA PRO A 197 -38.63 -1.58 -9.49
C PRO A 197 -37.97 -2.91 -9.11
N TYR A 198 -37.42 -3.57 -10.12
CA TYR A 198 -36.47 -4.66 -10.01
C TYR A 198 -35.41 -4.57 -11.11
N VAL A 199 -34.26 -5.22 -10.89
CA VAL A 199 -33.15 -5.21 -11.86
C VAL A 199 -33.01 -6.59 -12.49
N VAL A 200 -32.92 -6.64 -13.80
CA VAL A 200 -32.61 -7.82 -14.60
C VAL A 200 -31.20 -7.70 -15.15
N VAL A 201 -30.39 -8.72 -14.94
CA VAL A 201 -29.05 -8.84 -15.51
C VAL A 201 -29.03 -10.02 -16.47
N MET A 202 -28.54 -9.78 -17.69
CA MET A 202 -28.36 -10.79 -18.72
C MET A 202 -26.89 -10.86 -19.12
N PHE A 203 -26.36 -12.07 -19.14
CA PHE A 203 -24.97 -12.35 -19.51
C PHE A 203 -24.82 -13.75 -20.10
N ALA A 204 -24.15 -13.88 -21.25
CA ALA A 204 -23.90 -15.17 -21.92
C ALA A 204 -25.16 -16.05 -22.11
N GLY A 205 -26.31 -15.41 -22.38
CA GLY A 205 -27.60 -16.09 -22.54
C GLY A 205 -28.18 -16.65 -21.23
N GLN A 206 -27.63 -16.26 -20.08
CA GLN A 206 -28.21 -16.47 -18.75
C GLN A 206 -28.89 -15.17 -18.29
N MET A 207 -29.93 -15.30 -17.47
CA MET A 207 -30.68 -14.18 -16.92
C MET A 207 -30.87 -14.37 -15.42
N GLY A 208 -30.64 -13.32 -14.65
CA GLY A 208 -30.96 -13.26 -13.23
C GLY A 208 -31.69 -11.96 -12.92
N ARG A 209 -32.51 -11.94 -11.87
CA ARG A 209 -33.25 -10.76 -11.44
C ARG A 209 -33.20 -10.58 -9.93
N THR A 210 -33.34 -9.34 -9.47
CA THR A 210 -33.51 -9.03 -8.04
C THR A 210 -34.95 -9.20 -7.60
N THR A 211 -35.21 -9.07 -6.30
CA THR A 211 -36.57 -8.90 -5.78
C THR A 211 -37.19 -7.56 -6.21
N VAL A 212 -38.51 -7.52 -6.24
CA VAL A 212 -39.30 -6.31 -6.54
C VAL A 212 -39.44 -5.48 -5.27
N GLN A 213 -39.10 -4.19 -5.35
CA GLN A 213 -39.25 -3.25 -4.24
C GLN A 213 -40.49 -2.40 -4.46
N LYS A 214 -41.55 -2.65 -3.67
CA LYS A 214 -42.84 -1.99 -3.90
C LYS A 214 -42.85 -0.53 -3.50
N ASN A 215 -43.46 0.32 -4.33
CA ASN A 215 -43.71 1.74 -4.10
C ASN A 215 -42.44 2.52 -3.72
N CYS A 216 -41.33 2.27 -4.42
CA CYS A 216 -40.02 2.78 -4.06
C CYS A 216 -39.23 3.26 -5.28
N ALA A 217 -39.07 4.59 -5.43
CA ALA A 217 -38.25 5.17 -6.51
C ALA A 217 -36.73 5.16 -6.22
N ASP A 218 -36.35 4.89 -4.98
CA ASP A 218 -34.96 4.76 -4.52
C ASP A 218 -34.73 3.39 -3.85
N PRO A 219 -34.93 2.28 -4.60
CA PRO A 219 -34.95 0.93 -4.05
C PRO A 219 -33.57 0.49 -3.54
N VAL A 220 -33.57 -0.34 -2.50
CA VAL A 220 -32.37 -0.96 -1.91
C VAL A 220 -32.55 -2.47 -1.93
N TRP A 221 -31.65 -3.18 -2.60
CA TRP A 221 -31.72 -4.65 -2.75
C TRP A 221 -30.66 -5.36 -1.91
N HIS A 222 -29.39 -4.93 -2.01
CA HIS A 222 -28.24 -5.68 -1.48
C HIS A 222 -28.23 -7.15 -1.92
N GLU A 223 -28.61 -7.40 -3.17
CA GLU A 223 -28.71 -8.73 -3.75
C GLU A 223 -27.53 -9.05 -4.65
N GLN A 224 -27.22 -10.33 -4.82
CA GLN A 224 -26.15 -10.80 -5.68
C GLN A 224 -26.68 -11.83 -6.67
N ILE A 225 -26.50 -11.54 -7.95
CA ILE A 225 -26.79 -12.46 -9.05
C ILE A 225 -25.48 -13.14 -9.46
N ILE A 226 -25.50 -14.46 -9.66
CA ILE A 226 -24.32 -15.26 -9.96
C ILE A 226 -24.52 -15.97 -11.29
N PHE A 227 -23.67 -15.69 -12.26
CA PHE A 227 -23.60 -16.45 -13.52
C PHE A 227 -22.42 -17.39 -13.53
N LYS A 228 -22.54 -18.52 -14.21
CA LYS A 228 -21.45 -19.49 -14.39
C LYS A 228 -21.11 -19.56 -15.87
N GLU A 229 -19.90 -19.18 -16.24
CA GLU A 229 -19.47 -19.17 -17.64
C GLU A 229 -17.96 -19.45 -17.72
N MET A 230 -17.51 -20.02 -18.83
CA MET A 230 -16.09 -20.26 -19.08
C MET A 230 -15.34 -18.95 -19.32
N PHE A 231 -14.12 -18.86 -18.80
CA PHE A 231 -13.27 -17.68 -18.91
C PHE A 231 -12.06 -17.92 -19.85
N PRO A 232 -11.71 -16.98 -20.75
CA PRO A 232 -12.45 -15.77 -21.06
C PRO A 232 -13.78 -16.08 -21.79
N PRO A 233 -14.85 -15.30 -21.56
CA PRO A 233 -16.16 -15.58 -22.13
C PRO A 233 -16.18 -15.20 -23.62
N LEU A 234 -16.93 -15.98 -24.42
CA LEU A 234 -17.19 -15.69 -25.84
C LEU A 234 -18.35 -14.71 -26.04
N CYS A 235 -18.95 -14.25 -24.94
CA CYS A 235 -19.95 -13.20 -24.87
C CYS A 235 -19.36 -12.06 -24.04
N ARG A 236 -19.14 -10.88 -24.65
CA ARG A 236 -18.33 -9.81 -24.01
C ARG A 236 -19.11 -8.76 -23.22
N ARG A 237 -20.44 -8.69 -23.35
CA ARG A 237 -21.25 -7.62 -22.73
C ARG A 237 -22.23 -8.16 -21.70
N VAL A 238 -22.28 -7.51 -20.55
CA VAL A 238 -23.30 -7.69 -19.51
C VAL A 238 -24.38 -6.65 -19.75
N LYS A 239 -25.62 -7.08 -19.98
CA LYS A 239 -26.79 -6.20 -20.14
C LYS A 239 -27.51 -6.09 -18.80
N ILE A 240 -27.70 -4.86 -18.32
CA ILE A 240 -28.34 -4.54 -17.04
C ILE A 240 -29.57 -3.70 -17.36
N GLN A 241 -30.73 -4.14 -16.91
CA GLN A 241 -32.01 -3.45 -17.14
C GLN A 241 -32.73 -3.21 -15.83
N VAL A 242 -33.28 -2.02 -15.66
CA VAL A 242 -34.21 -1.73 -14.56
C VAL A 242 -35.61 -1.80 -15.12
N TRP A 243 -36.46 -2.58 -14.47
CA TRP A 243 -37.85 -2.83 -14.84
C TRP A 243 -38.78 -2.35 -13.72
N ASP A 244 -40.01 -2.03 -14.08
CA ASP A 244 -41.12 -1.71 -13.18
C ASP A 244 -42.16 -2.84 -13.27
N GLU A 245 -42.52 -3.45 -12.14
CA GLU A 245 -43.56 -4.49 -12.08
C GLU A 245 -44.94 -3.86 -12.24
N GLY A 246 -45.58 -4.15 -13.38
CA GLY A 246 -46.89 -3.59 -13.71
C GLY A 246 -48.03 -4.57 -13.41
N SER A 247 -49.25 -4.08 -13.18
CA SER A 247 -50.41 -4.94 -12.92
C SER A 247 -50.85 -5.81 -14.12
N MET A 248 -50.36 -5.50 -15.33
CA MET A 248 -50.71 -6.21 -16.57
C MET A 248 -49.46 -6.67 -17.33
N ASN A 249 -48.48 -5.79 -17.50
CA ASN A 249 -47.18 -6.09 -18.12
C ASN A 249 -46.09 -5.27 -17.43
N ASP A 250 -44.90 -5.84 -17.31
CA ASP A 250 -43.72 -5.15 -16.80
C ASP A 250 -43.17 -4.17 -17.85
N VAL A 251 -42.64 -3.05 -17.40
CA VAL A 251 -42.12 -1.98 -18.28
C VAL A 251 -40.64 -1.75 -18.01
N ALA A 252 -39.81 -1.79 -19.05
CA ALA A 252 -38.40 -1.45 -18.93
C ALA A 252 -38.26 0.07 -18.71
N LEU A 253 -37.57 0.46 -17.62
CA LEU A 253 -37.30 1.86 -17.29
C LEU A 253 -36.02 2.37 -17.94
N ALA A 254 -34.98 1.53 -18.00
CA ALA A 254 -33.70 1.85 -18.63
C ALA A 254 -32.81 0.61 -18.79
N THR A 255 -31.86 0.70 -19.73
CA THR A 255 -30.85 -0.33 -20.00
C THR A 255 -29.44 0.26 -19.96
N HIS A 256 -28.50 -0.47 -19.40
CA HIS A 256 -27.07 -0.16 -19.40
C HIS A 256 -26.26 -1.40 -19.79
N PHE A 257 -25.14 -1.20 -20.48
CA PHE A 257 -24.26 -2.28 -20.90
C PHE A 257 -22.86 -2.08 -20.35
N ILE A 258 -22.29 -3.14 -19.78
CA ILE A 258 -20.89 -3.17 -19.33
C ILE A 258 -20.14 -4.15 -20.23
N ASP A 259 -19.13 -3.64 -20.93
CA ASP A 259 -18.22 -4.44 -21.76
C ASP A 259 -17.10 -5.00 -20.88
N LEU A 260 -17.02 -6.32 -20.78
CA LEU A 260 -16.02 -7.02 -19.99
C LEU A 260 -14.59 -6.67 -20.44
N LYS A 261 -14.37 -6.44 -21.75
CA LYS A 261 -13.05 -6.06 -22.27
C LYS A 261 -12.55 -4.74 -21.68
N LYS A 262 -13.46 -3.81 -21.36
CA LYS A 262 -13.10 -2.51 -20.76
C LYS A 262 -12.74 -2.62 -19.28
N ILE A 263 -13.11 -3.72 -18.64
CA ILE A 263 -12.96 -3.94 -17.20
C ILE A 263 -12.07 -5.16 -16.89
N SER A 264 -11.35 -5.68 -17.88
CA SER A 264 -10.41 -6.81 -17.79
C SER A 264 -9.18 -6.56 -18.64
N ASN A 265 -8.05 -7.21 -18.35
CA ASN A 265 -6.89 -7.24 -19.25
C ASN A 265 -6.64 -8.68 -19.72
N GLU A 266 -6.85 -8.95 -21.00
CA GLU A 266 -6.61 -10.25 -21.64
C GLU A 266 -5.12 -10.37 -22.04
N GLN A 267 -4.54 -11.57 -21.92
CA GLN A 267 -3.12 -11.84 -22.13
C GLN A 267 -2.67 -11.51 -23.56
N ASP A 268 -1.86 -10.47 -23.75
CA ASP A 268 -1.18 -10.20 -25.02
C ASP A 268 0.24 -10.78 -25.00
N GLY A 269 0.35 -12.12 -24.89
CA GLY A 269 1.56 -12.92 -25.23
C GLY A 269 2.91 -12.53 -24.60
N THR A 270 2.96 -11.57 -23.68
CA THR A 270 4.19 -10.98 -23.13
C THR A 270 4.08 -10.83 -21.61
N LEU A 271 4.83 -11.68 -20.91
CA LEU A 271 5.41 -11.53 -19.54
C LEU A 271 4.54 -11.07 -18.34
N SER A 272 3.23 -10.78 -18.46
CA SER A 272 2.37 -10.40 -17.33
C SER A 272 1.07 -11.22 -17.25
N PRO A 273 0.66 -11.72 -16.07
CA PRO A 273 -0.66 -12.33 -15.88
C PRO A 273 -1.73 -11.23 -15.87
N GLY A 274 -2.67 -11.27 -16.83
CA GLY A 274 -3.82 -10.35 -16.90
C GLY A 274 -4.72 -10.41 -15.66
N PHE A 275 -5.63 -9.43 -15.51
CA PHE A 275 -6.58 -9.38 -14.40
C PHE A 275 -8.02 -9.73 -14.84
N LEU A 276 -8.75 -10.40 -13.94
CA LEU A 276 -10.13 -10.80 -14.18
C LEU A 276 -11.07 -9.58 -14.24
N PRO A 277 -12.19 -9.66 -14.99
CA PRO A 277 -13.15 -8.58 -15.07
C PRO A 277 -13.62 -8.09 -13.69
N THR A 278 -13.38 -6.81 -13.37
CA THR A 278 -13.80 -6.20 -12.09
C THR A 278 -14.34 -4.80 -12.32
N PHE A 279 -15.48 -4.49 -11.71
CA PHE A 279 -16.13 -3.18 -11.83
C PHE A 279 -16.78 -2.79 -10.51
N GLY A 280 -16.61 -1.54 -10.07
CA GLY A 280 -17.26 -1.03 -8.86
C GLY A 280 -16.66 -1.53 -7.54
N PRO A 281 -17.33 -1.30 -6.38
CA PRO A 281 -18.67 -0.72 -6.25
C PRO A 281 -18.76 0.72 -6.78
N ALA A 282 -19.61 0.96 -7.78
CA ALA A 282 -19.73 2.27 -8.43
C ALA A 282 -21.15 2.54 -8.91
N TRP A 283 -21.48 3.83 -9.07
CA TRP A 283 -22.73 4.27 -9.69
C TRP A 283 -22.61 4.20 -11.20
N ILE A 284 -23.60 3.59 -11.85
CA ILE A 284 -23.85 3.74 -13.27
C ILE A 284 -25.07 4.64 -13.48
N ASN A 285 -25.02 5.48 -14.51
CA ASN A 285 -26.16 6.31 -14.90
C ASN A 285 -27.02 5.55 -15.91
N LEU A 286 -28.33 5.64 -15.73
CA LEU A 286 -29.34 5.00 -16.55
C LEU A 286 -29.96 6.05 -17.48
N TYR A 287 -30.05 5.71 -18.77
CA TYR A 287 -30.63 6.58 -19.79
C TYR A 287 -31.70 5.80 -20.57
N GLY A 288 -32.69 6.52 -21.08
CA GLY A 288 -33.82 5.95 -21.82
C GLY A 288 -34.52 6.97 -22.70
N SER A 289 -35.79 6.71 -23.05
CA SER A 289 -36.64 7.54 -23.89
C SER A 289 -36.82 8.97 -23.33
N PRO A 290 -37.15 9.97 -24.17
CA PRO A 290 -37.51 11.32 -23.70
C PRO A 290 -38.68 11.32 -22.70
N ARG A 291 -38.71 12.29 -21.77
CA ARG A 291 -39.87 12.50 -20.88
C ARG A 291 -40.98 13.25 -21.63
N ASN A 292 -41.81 12.55 -22.40
CA ASN A 292 -43.01 13.12 -23.00
C ASN A 292 -44.23 12.93 -22.07
N HIS A 293 -45.06 13.96 -21.90
CA HIS A 293 -46.31 13.90 -21.12
C HIS A 293 -47.47 13.20 -21.87
N SER A 294 -47.18 12.48 -22.96
CA SER A 294 -48.17 11.74 -23.74
C SER A 294 -48.51 10.42 -23.03
N LEU A 295 -49.75 9.94 -23.23
CA LEU A 295 -50.25 8.69 -22.64
C LEU A 295 -49.58 7.43 -23.21
N ILE A 296 -48.84 7.57 -24.31
CA ILE A 296 -48.10 6.49 -25.00
C ILE A 296 -46.65 6.96 -25.16
N ASP A 297 -45.69 6.15 -24.70
CA ASP A 297 -44.25 6.38 -24.94
C ASP A 297 -43.89 5.83 -26.32
N ASP A 298 -43.90 6.70 -27.33
CA ASP A 298 -43.59 6.36 -28.73
C ASP A 298 -42.13 5.87 -28.94
N HIS A 299 -41.30 5.89 -27.89
CA HIS A 299 -39.88 5.52 -27.93
C HIS A 299 -39.47 4.51 -26.85
N GLN A 300 -40.39 3.66 -26.40
CA GLN A 300 -40.13 2.62 -25.38
C GLN A 300 -38.93 1.72 -25.73
N GLU A 301 -38.68 1.48 -27.02
CA GLU A 301 -37.53 0.72 -27.52
C GLU A 301 -36.17 1.26 -27.00
N LEU A 302 -36.05 2.57 -26.75
CA LEU A 302 -34.85 3.18 -26.17
C LEU A 302 -34.62 2.74 -24.71
N ASN A 303 -35.67 2.48 -23.94
CA ASN A 303 -35.56 1.98 -22.56
C ASN A 303 -35.09 0.53 -22.53
N GLU A 304 -35.43 -0.24 -23.56
CA GLU A 304 -35.03 -1.65 -23.75
C GLU A 304 -33.60 -1.82 -24.31
N GLY A 305 -32.98 -0.69 -24.68
CA GLY A 305 -31.62 -0.59 -25.16
C GLY A 305 -31.47 -0.57 -26.68
N PHE A 306 -32.56 -0.42 -27.45
CA PHE A 306 -32.54 -0.32 -28.91
C PHE A 306 -32.20 1.12 -29.37
N GLY A 307 -31.00 1.59 -29.04
CA GLY A 307 -30.52 2.93 -29.37
C GLY A 307 -29.84 3.63 -28.20
N GLU A 308 -29.34 4.86 -28.42
CA GLU A 308 -28.76 5.67 -27.35
C GLU A 308 -29.88 6.33 -26.54
N GLY A 309 -29.91 6.08 -25.22
CA GLY A 309 -30.85 6.73 -24.32
C GLY A 309 -30.60 8.22 -24.24
N VAL A 310 -31.62 9.03 -24.49
CA VAL A 310 -31.51 10.50 -24.64
C VAL A 310 -31.93 11.28 -23.39
N SER A 311 -32.45 10.60 -22.37
CA SER A 311 -32.86 11.22 -21.10
C SER A 311 -32.40 10.40 -19.89
N PHE A 312 -31.96 11.08 -18.84
CA PHE A 312 -31.61 10.47 -17.55
C PHE A 312 -32.84 9.84 -16.87
N ARG A 313 -32.70 8.56 -16.47
CA ARG A 313 -33.74 7.71 -15.85
C ARG A 313 -33.34 7.21 -14.45
N GLY A 314 -32.29 7.77 -13.86
CA GLY A 314 -31.80 7.40 -12.53
C GLY A 314 -30.38 6.84 -12.58
N ARG A 315 -29.93 6.32 -11.45
CA ARG A 315 -28.61 5.70 -11.31
C ARG A 315 -28.69 4.43 -10.48
N LEU A 316 -27.82 3.47 -10.76
CA LEU A 316 -27.76 2.17 -10.09
C LEU A 316 -26.37 1.96 -9.48
N PHE A 317 -26.30 1.61 -8.20
CA PHE A 317 -25.04 1.30 -7.49
C PHE A 317 -24.79 -0.21 -7.52
N LEU A 318 -23.72 -0.64 -8.19
CA LEU A 318 -23.43 -2.05 -8.42
C LEU A 318 -21.93 -2.37 -8.44
N GLU A 319 -21.61 -3.65 -8.34
CA GLU A 319 -20.26 -4.22 -8.46
C GLU A 319 -20.29 -5.50 -9.32
N ILE A 320 -19.27 -5.70 -10.14
CA ILE A 320 -19.00 -6.96 -10.85
C ILE A 320 -17.65 -7.52 -10.38
N ALA A 321 -17.64 -8.79 -9.99
CA ALA A 321 -16.43 -9.53 -9.63
C ALA A 321 -16.44 -10.93 -10.26
N VAL A 322 -15.26 -11.46 -10.59
CA VAL A 322 -15.12 -12.78 -11.24
C VAL A 322 -14.21 -13.69 -10.42
N GLU A 323 -14.62 -14.94 -10.25
CA GLU A 323 -13.87 -16.00 -9.56
C GLU A 323 -13.75 -17.24 -10.45
N ILE A 324 -12.53 -17.70 -10.73
CA ILE A 324 -12.31 -18.93 -11.50
C ILE A 324 -12.60 -20.17 -10.63
N LEU A 325 -13.48 -21.04 -11.12
CA LEU A 325 -13.96 -22.29 -10.51
C LEU A 325 -13.10 -23.51 -10.80
N SER A 326 -11.97 -23.37 -11.52
CA SER A 326 -11.08 -24.49 -11.78
C SER A 326 -10.76 -25.24 -10.51
N GLY A 327 -11.23 -26.49 -10.45
CA GLY A 327 -10.82 -27.52 -9.50
C GLY A 327 -9.37 -27.98 -9.69
N GLY A 328 -8.46 -27.08 -10.08
CA GLY A 328 -7.14 -27.18 -9.48
C GLY A 328 -7.36 -26.85 -8.02
N ALA A 329 -6.94 -27.72 -7.10
CA ALA A 329 -6.72 -27.28 -5.71
C ALA A 329 -6.15 -25.87 -5.78
N GLN A 330 -6.74 -24.90 -5.08
CA GLN A 330 -6.08 -23.61 -4.84
C GLN A 330 -4.66 -24.02 -4.48
N LYS A 331 -3.68 -23.78 -5.37
CA LYS A 331 -2.32 -24.26 -5.16
C LYS A 331 -1.84 -23.40 -4.01
N PHE A 332 -2.08 -23.91 -2.81
CA PHE A 332 -1.57 -23.37 -1.58
C PHE A 332 -0.08 -23.60 -1.71
N GLU A 333 0.60 -22.54 -2.10
CA GLU A 333 2.04 -22.53 -2.10
C GLU A 333 2.45 -22.48 -0.63
N GLU A 334 3.39 -23.34 -0.24
CA GLU A 334 3.96 -23.31 1.09
C GLU A 334 4.87 -22.08 1.15
N PHE A 335 4.61 -21.20 2.11
CA PHE A 335 5.44 -20.05 2.43
C PHE A 335 6.22 -20.31 3.71
N LEU A 336 7.50 -19.96 3.69
CA LEU A 336 8.35 -19.91 4.85
C LEU A 336 8.55 -18.45 5.25
N LEU A 337 8.18 -18.13 6.48
CA LEU A 337 8.65 -16.94 7.19
C LEU A 337 9.85 -17.36 8.04
N PHE A 338 11.02 -16.87 7.68
CA PHE A 338 12.23 -16.97 8.47
C PHE A 338 12.53 -15.62 9.13
N GLY A 339 12.95 -15.64 10.38
CA GLY A 339 13.45 -14.43 11.03
C GLY A 339 14.38 -14.72 12.19
N THR A 340 15.14 -13.72 12.60
CA THR A 340 16.01 -13.81 13.78
C THR A 340 16.07 -12.46 14.49
N VAL A 341 16.05 -12.48 15.83
CA VAL A 341 16.11 -11.27 16.64
C VAL A 341 17.55 -11.00 17.05
N PHE A 342 18.06 -9.85 16.66
CA PHE A 342 19.41 -9.41 16.97
C PHE A 342 19.48 -8.66 18.32
N GLU A 343 18.48 -7.80 18.57
CA GLU A 343 18.41 -6.93 19.74
C GLU A 343 16.96 -6.76 20.20
N ALA A 344 16.74 -6.74 21.53
CA ALA A 344 15.50 -6.23 22.13
C ALA A 344 15.82 -5.37 23.34
N THR A 345 15.59 -4.06 23.20
CA THR A 345 15.97 -3.02 24.17
C THR A 345 14.81 -2.05 24.39
N MET A 346 14.99 -1.01 25.22
CA MET A 346 13.96 -0.01 25.54
C MET A 346 12.63 -0.61 26.05
N ILE A 347 12.69 -1.75 26.74
CA ILE A 347 11.50 -2.39 27.29
C ILE A 347 11.04 -1.55 28.49
N ASP A 348 9.77 -1.13 28.45
CA ASP A 348 9.15 -0.35 29.52
C ASP A 348 9.20 -1.12 30.85
N ARG A 349 9.70 -0.45 31.90
CA ARG A 349 9.95 -1.06 33.22
C ARG A 349 8.70 -1.70 33.84
N LYS A 350 7.50 -1.27 33.46
CA LYS A 350 6.24 -1.85 33.94
C LYS A 350 6.10 -3.35 33.62
N PHE A 351 6.90 -3.87 32.69
CA PHE A 351 6.89 -5.28 32.30
C PHE A 351 8.05 -6.09 32.88
N GLY A 352 8.97 -5.46 33.61
CA GLY A 352 10.29 -6.01 33.93
C GLY A 352 10.41 -7.11 34.96
N ASP A 353 9.47 -7.17 35.89
CA ASP A 353 9.50 -8.20 36.93
C ASP A 353 8.95 -9.54 36.41
N LYS A 354 8.65 -9.62 35.11
CA LYS A 354 7.93 -10.73 34.48
C LYS A 354 8.75 -11.24 33.28
N PRO A 355 8.73 -12.55 33.01
CA PRO A 355 9.30 -13.07 31.78
C PRO A 355 8.58 -12.44 30.59
N ILE A 356 9.37 -11.95 29.64
CA ILE A 356 8.91 -11.39 28.38
C ILE A 356 9.11 -12.45 27.31
N ILE A 357 8.22 -12.57 26.34
CA ILE A 357 8.35 -13.51 25.21
C ILE A 357 8.02 -12.74 23.94
N PHE A 358 8.83 -12.92 22.89
CA PHE A 358 8.49 -12.43 21.56
C PHE A 358 7.84 -13.55 20.74
N GLU A 359 6.64 -13.28 20.25
CA GLU A 359 5.88 -14.16 19.37
C GLU A 359 5.81 -13.52 17.98
N VAL A 360 6.23 -14.27 16.96
CA VAL A 360 6.07 -13.84 15.56
C VAL A 360 4.98 -14.71 14.93
N SER A 361 3.98 -14.05 14.34
CA SER A 361 2.79 -14.70 13.80
C SER A 361 2.42 -14.15 12.43
N ILE A 362 1.87 -15.01 11.57
CA ILE A 362 1.40 -14.65 10.23
C ILE A 362 0.05 -15.35 9.97
N GLY A 363 -1.01 -14.57 9.74
CA GLY A 363 -2.36 -15.07 9.48
C GLY A 363 -3.15 -15.63 10.67
N LYS A 364 -4.23 -16.38 10.39
CA LYS A 364 -5.24 -16.76 11.40
C LYS A 364 -4.90 -18.13 12.03
N CYS A 365 -4.58 -18.13 13.32
CA CYS A 365 -4.70 -19.33 14.15
C CYS A 365 -6.19 -19.58 14.41
N VAL A 366 -6.77 -20.63 13.81
CA VAL A 366 -8.15 -21.05 14.12
C VAL A 366 -8.11 -21.69 15.50
N GLN A 367 -8.56 -20.94 16.50
CA GLN A 367 -8.76 -21.44 17.86
C GLN A 367 -9.95 -22.42 17.83
N VAL A 368 -9.69 -23.71 17.61
CA VAL A 368 -10.67 -24.77 17.85
C VAL A 368 -10.77 -24.93 19.37
N LEU A 369 -11.65 -24.14 20.00
CA LEU A 369 -12.15 -24.42 21.34
C LEU A 369 -13.07 -25.64 21.26
N SER A 370 -12.50 -26.85 21.19
CA SER A 370 -13.23 -28.08 21.46
C SER A 370 -13.10 -28.41 22.95
N LYS A 371 -14.26 -28.47 23.60
CA LYS A 371 -14.45 -28.86 25.00
C LYS A 371 -13.82 -30.24 25.27
N ALA A 372 -12.75 -30.29 26.06
CA ALA A 372 -12.32 -31.51 26.72
C ALA A 372 -12.45 -31.33 28.24
N ARG A 373 -13.18 -32.25 28.88
CA ARG A 373 -13.51 -32.26 30.31
C ARG A 373 -12.25 -32.46 31.16
N ARG A 374 -12.31 -31.90 32.39
CA ARG A 374 -11.34 -32.09 33.47
C ARG A 374 -11.27 -33.55 33.94
N GLU A 375 -10.06 -34.02 34.24
CA GLU A 375 -9.74 -34.71 35.50
C GLU A 375 -8.29 -34.33 35.92
N PRO A 376 -7.99 -34.16 37.23
CA PRO A 376 -6.65 -33.88 37.71
C PRO A 376 -5.95 -35.16 38.20
N GLN A 377 -4.69 -35.34 37.84
CA GLN A 377 -3.80 -36.23 38.59
C GLN A 377 -2.43 -35.58 38.74
N GLU A 378 -2.05 -35.36 40.00
CA GLU A 378 -0.75 -34.88 40.42
C GLU A 378 0.30 -36.00 40.24
N GLN A 379 1.40 -35.68 39.58
CA GLN A 379 2.75 -36.04 40.00
C GLN A 379 3.76 -35.17 39.25
N GLY A 380 4.69 -34.59 40.00
CA GLY A 380 5.58 -33.56 39.53
C GLY A 380 6.68 -34.08 38.62
N GLU A 381 6.86 -33.40 37.49
CA GLU A 381 8.12 -33.09 36.81
C GLU A 381 7.80 -32.09 35.69
N HIS A 382 8.61 -31.04 35.53
CA HIS A 382 8.38 -29.89 34.64
C HIS A 382 8.10 -30.29 33.17
N PRO A 383 6.92 -29.97 32.58
CA PRO A 383 6.65 -30.27 31.18
C PRO A 383 6.08 -29.05 30.43
N THR A 384 6.81 -27.94 30.34
CA THR A 384 6.38 -26.78 29.50
C THR A 384 6.88 -26.86 28.06
N THR A 385 7.91 -27.66 27.76
CA THR A 385 8.50 -27.75 26.42
C THR A 385 7.86 -28.83 25.54
N PHE A 386 7.37 -29.93 26.15
CA PHE A 386 6.89 -31.11 25.39
C PHE A 386 5.44 -30.97 24.89
N LEU A 387 4.57 -30.27 25.63
CA LEU A 387 3.17 -30.10 25.23
C LEU A 387 3.00 -29.08 24.08
N CYS A 388 3.93 -28.12 23.93
CA CYS A 388 3.86 -27.10 22.89
C CYS A 388 4.28 -27.65 21.50
N SER A 389 5.26 -28.56 21.47
CA SER A 389 5.67 -29.27 20.25
C SER A 389 4.56 -30.18 19.71
N LEU A 390 3.83 -30.87 20.60
CA LEU A 390 2.76 -31.78 20.22
C LEU A 390 1.51 -31.04 19.71
N LEU A 391 1.21 -29.85 20.24
CA LEU A 391 0.13 -28.99 19.72
C LEU A 391 0.45 -28.43 18.31
N CYS A 392 1.71 -28.14 17.99
CA CYS A 392 2.10 -27.70 16.64
C CYS A 392 1.92 -28.79 15.57
N LEU A 393 2.18 -30.05 15.91
CA LEU A 393 1.98 -31.19 15.01
C LEU A 393 0.50 -31.52 14.74
N LEU A 394 -0.40 -31.12 15.64
CA LEU A 394 -1.82 -31.48 15.57
C LEU A 394 -2.74 -30.40 14.97
N LEU A 395 -2.28 -29.15 14.77
CA LEU A 395 -3.18 -28.00 14.53
C LEU A 395 -2.86 -27.08 13.33
N ASN A 396 -1.92 -27.39 12.43
CA ASN A 396 -1.59 -26.52 11.26
C ASN A 396 -1.49 -25.03 11.65
N CYS A 397 -0.78 -24.71 12.75
CA CYS A 397 -0.72 -23.35 13.30
C CYS A 397 0.50 -22.58 12.80
N SER A 398 0.28 -21.40 12.21
CA SER A 398 1.32 -20.45 11.76
C SER A 398 1.84 -19.56 12.90
N VAL A 399 2.34 -20.16 13.98
CA VAL A 399 2.86 -19.43 15.15
C VAL A 399 4.20 -20.03 15.57
N SER A 400 5.23 -19.19 15.71
CA SER A 400 6.50 -19.58 16.31
C SER A 400 6.78 -18.70 17.53
N PHE A 401 7.15 -19.37 18.62
CA PHE A 401 7.48 -18.74 19.89
C PHE A 401 9.00 -18.71 20.04
N MET A 402 9.59 -17.55 20.31
CA MET A 402 10.98 -17.49 20.74
C MET A 402 11.06 -17.70 22.24
N LEU A 403 11.80 -18.74 22.66
CA LEU A 403 12.11 -18.98 24.06
C LEU A 403 12.91 -17.79 24.62
N CYS A 404 12.58 -17.36 25.83
CA CYS A 404 13.14 -16.15 26.41
C CYS A 404 13.96 -16.40 27.68
N SER A 405 14.93 -15.50 27.86
CA SER A 405 15.67 -15.23 29.09
C SER A 405 14.94 -14.18 29.96
N LEU A 406 15.33 -14.05 31.22
CA LEU A 406 14.86 -12.99 32.12
C LEU A 406 15.39 -11.63 31.65
N PRO A 407 14.58 -10.54 31.66
CA PRO A 407 15.05 -9.21 31.28
C PRO A 407 16.10 -8.67 32.26
N CYS A 408 17.17 -8.09 31.70
CA CYS A 408 18.23 -7.44 32.46
C CYS A 408 17.90 -5.96 32.71
N PHE A 409 18.36 -5.42 33.84
CA PHE A 409 18.02 -4.09 34.31
C PHE A 409 19.14 -3.08 34.06
N HIS A 410 18.84 -1.94 33.42
CA HIS A 410 19.74 -0.79 33.41
C HIS A 410 18.97 0.49 33.68
N ARG A 411 19.19 1.11 34.87
CA ARG A 411 18.71 2.40 35.42
C ARG A 411 17.36 2.97 34.96
N ASN A 412 17.10 3.05 33.65
CA ASN A 412 15.93 3.61 32.98
C ASN A 412 15.07 2.66 32.12
N TYR A 413 15.63 1.60 31.53
CA TYR A 413 14.91 0.62 30.67
C TYR A 413 15.40 -0.80 30.94
N GLN A 414 14.64 -1.78 30.42
CA GLN A 414 15.07 -3.18 30.38
C GLN A 414 15.45 -3.61 28.97
N TYR A 415 16.26 -4.66 28.90
CA TYR A 415 16.69 -5.28 27.66
C TYR A 415 16.79 -6.79 27.83
N LEU A 416 16.76 -7.54 26.72
CA LEU A 416 17.05 -8.97 26.70
C LEU A 416 18.49 -9.21 26.23
N PRO A 417 19.32 -9.92 26.99
CA PRO A 417 20.68 -10.27 26.58
C PRO A 417 20.61 -11.43 25.57
N TYR A 418 20.63 -11.11 24.27
CA TYR A 418 20.78 -12.11 23.21
C TYR A 418 22.26 -12.38 22.87
N ASP A 419 23.16 -11.45 23.20
CA ASP A 419 24.63 -11.59 23.10
C ASP A 419 25.09 -12.32 21.83
N GLU A 420 25.86 -13.40 21.94
CA GLU A 420 26.33 -14.21 20.81
C GLU A 420 25.28 -15.17 20.20
N ARG A 421 24.18 -15.44 20.91
CA ARG A 421 23.19 -16.47 20.54
C ARG A 421 21.85 -15.84 20.16
N LYS A 422 21.65 -15.61 18.86
CA LYS A 422 20.45 -14.96 18.31
C LYS A 422 19.35 -15.99 18.07
N PRO A 423 18.16 -15.85 18.67
CA PRO A 423 17.07 -16.79 18.46
C PRO A 423 16.49 -16.68 17.04
N CYS A 424 16.14 -17.82 16.47
CA CYS A 424 15.53 -17.91 15.15
C CYS A 424 14.05 -18.27 15.22
N VAL A 425 13.30 -17.81 14.23
CA VAL A 425 11.89 -18.13 13.99
C VAL A 425 11.74 -18.68 12.58
N CYS A 426 11.12 -19.86 12.50
CA CYS A 426 10.63 -20.42 11.25
C CYS A 426 9.13 -20.67 11.38
N VAL A 427 8.31 -20.03 10.54
CA VAL A 427 6.87 -20.29 10.45
C VAL A 427 6.54 -20.74 9.05
N LYS A 428 5.97 -21.94 8.93
CA LYS A 428 5.39 -22.43 7.67
C LYS A 428 3.92 -22.05 7.59
N SER A 429 3.50 -21.60 6.43
CA SER A 429 2.14 -21.12 6.18
C SER A 429 1.71 -21.42 4.75
N TYR A 430 0.41 -21.42 4.49
CA TYR A 430 -0.17 -21.81 3.22
C TYR A 430 -1.12 -20.72 2.75
N TRP A 431 -0.79 -20.07 1.62
CA TRP A 431 -1.58 -18.97 1.05
C TRP A 431 -1.86 -19.24 -0.43
N GLY A 432 -2.86 -18.58 -0.99
CA GLY A 432 -3.14 -18.67 -2.43
C GLY A 432 -1.99 -18.10 -3.26
N SER A 433 -1.75 -18.65 -4.46
CA SER A 433 -0.68 -18.25 -5.38
C SER A 433 -0.95 -16.89 -6.07
N GLN A 434 -1.12 -15.82 -5.29
CA GLN A 434 -1.38 -14.45 -5.77
C GLN A 434 -0.25 -13.48 -5.41
N THR A 435 0.93 -13.99 -5.07
CA THR A 435 2.14 -13.20 -4.78
C THR A 435 2.55 -12.27 -5.92
N PHE A 436 2.20 -12.60 -7.16
CA PHE A 436 2.43 -11.72 -8.31
C PHE A 436 1.83 -10.32 -8.12
N ARG A 437 0.73 -10.19 -7.38
CA ARG A 437 0.11 -8.90 -7.05
C ARG A 437 1.00 -8.05 -6.14
N LEU A 438 1.59 -8.69 -5.13
CA LEU A 438 2.55 -8.04 -4.24
C LEU A 438 3.87 -7.70 -4.96
N TYR A 439 4.30 -8.52 -5.92
CA TYR A 439 5.45 -8.19 -6.78
C TYR A 439 5.19 -6.92 -7.60
N SER A 440 3.99 -6.77 -8.18
CA SER A 440 3.58 -5.55 -8.88
C SER A 440 3.57 -4.33 -7.97
N SER A 441 2.97 -4.45 -6.78
CA SER A 441 2.98 -3.39 -5.75
C SER A 441 4.41 -2.96 -5.36
N ASN A 442 5.31 -3.92 -5.12
CA ASN A 442 6.72 -3.64 -4.79
C ASN A 442 7.47 -2.97 -5.93
N THR A 443 7.14 -3.31 -7.18
CA THR A 443 7.76 -2.70 -8.37
C THR A 443 7.34 -1.23 -8.48
N LEU A 444 6.04 -0.96 -8.33
CA LEU A 444 5.50 0.41 -8.31
C LEU A 444 6.09 1.24 -7.17
N GLU A 445 6.27 0.64 -5.98
CA GLU A 445 6.84 1.34 -4.82
C GLU A 445 8.27 1.81 -5.11
N LYS A 446 9.11 0.95 -5.71
CA LYS A 446 10.48 1.32 -6.10
C LYS A 446 10.52 2.35 -7.21
N MET A 447 9.60 2.27 -8.17
CA MET A 447 9.49 3.28 -9.22
C MET A 447 9.18 4.65 -8.62
N ALA A 448 8.24 4.72 -7.67
CA ALA A 448 7.92 5.96 -6.96
C ALA A 448 9.13 6.47 -6.13
N ASP A 449 9.79 5.59 -5.38
CA ASP A 449 10.99 5.96 -4.59
C ASP A 449 12.10 6.52 -5.50
N HIS A 450 12.36 5.90 -6.65
CA HIS A 450 13.39 6.35 -7.60
C HIS A 450 13.05 7.70 -8.26
N LEU A 451 11.77 7.94 -8.55
CA LEU A 451 11.29 9.22 -9.07
C LEU A 451 11.42 10.33 -8.02
N GLU A 452 11.04 10.08 -6.77
CA GLU A 452 11.16 11.03 -5.65
C GLU A 452 12.62 11.42 -5.39
N GLU A 453 13.52 10.44 -5.30
CA GLU A 453 14.96 10.68 -5.12
C GLU A 453 15.54 11.51 -6.27
N SER A 454 15.18 11.17 -7.51
CA SER A 454 15.62 11.91 -8.69
C SER A 454 15.10 13.34 -8.71
N LEU A 455 13.85 13.56 -8.28
CA LEU A 455 13.22 14.88 -8.25
C LEU A 455 13.88 15.79 -7.20
N GLU A 456 14.32 15.24 -6.07
CA GLU A 456 15.10 15.98 -5.07
C GLU A 456 16.47 16.39 -5.62
N GLN A 457 17.16 15.50 -6.34
CA GLN A 457 18.41 15.83 -7.03
C GLN A 457 18.22 16.96 -8.07
N VAL A 458 17.09 16.98 -8.79
CA VAL A 458 16.78 18.05 -9.75
C VAL A 458 16.55 19.38 -9.03
N LYS A 459 15.80 19.42 -7.92
CA LYS A 459 15.59 20.64 -7.12
C LYS A 459 16.90 21.23 -6.61
N ASP A 460 17.85 20.40 -6.23
CA ASP A 460 19.18 20.85 -5.83
C ASP A 460 20.00 21.38 -7.01
N LEU A 461 19.93 20.71 -8.17
CA LEU A 461 20.61 21.16 -9.38
C LEU A 461 20.06 22.49 -9.92
N ILE A 462 18.77 22.78 -9.77
CA ILE A 462 18.18 24.08 -10.16
C ILE A 462 18.89 25.25 -9.45
N LYS A 463 19.36 25.05 -8.22
CA LYS A 463 20.10 26.07 -7.46
C LYS A 463 21.48 26.38 -8.06
N VAL A 464 22.01 25.50 -8.90
CA VAL A 464 23.36 25.57 -9.48
C VAL A 464 23.34 25.83 -10.98
N SER A 465 22.51 25.10 -11.73
CA SER A 465 22.39 25.21 -13.19
C SER A 465 21.03 24.70 -13.69
N GLU A 466 20.29 25.56 -14.37
CA GLU A 466 18.99 25.24 -14.97
C GLU A 466 19.12 24.25 -16.14
N THR A 467 20.20 24.33 -16.92
CA THR A 467 20.42 23.42 -18.06
C THR A 467 20.75 22.00 -17.61
N ALA A 468 21.56 21.86 -16.56
CA ALA A 468 21.87 20.55 -15.97
C ALA A 468 20.63 19.92 -15.30
N ALA A 469 19.79 20.73 -14.67
CA ALA A 469 18.51 20.30 -14.13
C ALA A 469 17.56 19.80 -15.24
N GLU A 470 17.46 20.50 -16.36
CA GLU A 470 16.64 20.09 -17.52
C GLU A 470 17.11 18.74 -18.10
N GLU A 471 18.43 18.55 -18.28
CA GLU A 471 18.99 17.28 -18.79
C GLU A 471 18.76 16.11 -17.83
N LYS A 472 19.00 16.31 -16.53
CA LYS A 472 18.74 15.30 -15.50
C LYS A 472 17.26 14.91 -15.47
N MET A 473 16.37 15.89 -15.58
CA MET A 473 14.92 15.66 -15.60
C MET A 473 14.49 14.81 -16.79
N LYS A 474 14.98 15.12 -17.99
CA LYS A 474 14.71 14.31 -19.20
C LYS A 474 15.23 12.88 -19.04
N LYS A 475 16.40 12.70 -18.42
CA LYS A 475 16.97 11.38 -18.14
C LYS A 475 16.09 10.58 -17.17
N THR A 476 15.60 11.23 -16.10
CA THR A 476 14.68 10.62 -15.13
C THR A 476 13.37 10.17 -15.79
N LEU A 477 12.75 11.03 -16.60
CA LEU A 477 11.52 10.70 -17.33
C LEU A 477 11.75 9.57 -18.34
N ASN A 478 12.88 9.54 -19.06
CA ASN A 478 13.24 8.42 -19.93
C ASN A 478 13.44 7.11 -19.15
N GLY A 479 14.04 7.17 -17.97
CA GLY A 479 14.14 6.02 -17.06
C GLY A 479 12.76 5.48 -16.67
N PHE A 480 11.83 6.38 -16.30
CA PHE A 480 10.44 6.02 -16.00
C PHE A 480 9.70 5.43 -17.20
N ILE A 481 9.88 6.00 -18.39
CA ILE A 481 9.26 5.49 -19.63
C ILE A 481 9.74 4.05 -19.90
N ASN A 482 11.03 3.81 -19.78
CA ASN A 482 11.62 2.49 -19.98
C ASN A 482 11.11 1.48 -18.93
N GLN A 483 11.10 1.85 -17.64
CA GLN A 483 10.57 0.99 -16.58
C GLN A 483 9.08 0.70 -16.77
N SER A 484 8.29 1.72 -17.09
CA SER A 484 6.85 1.59 -17.38
C SER A 484 6.57 0.75 -18.62
N SER A 485 7.46 0.73 -19.61
CA SER A 485 7.33 -0.14 -20.79
C SER A 485 7.62 -1.61 -20.49
N ILE A 486 8.44 -1.90 -19.46
CA ILE A 486 8.79 -3.27 -19.06
C ILE A 486 7.74 -3.82 -18.09
N TYR A 487 7.27 -3.00 -17.16
CA TYR A 487 6.37 -3.39 -16.06
C TYR A 487 5.03 -2.67 -16.20
N CYS A 488 4.37 -2.77 -17.36
CA CYS A 488 3.12 -2.06 -17.58
C CYS A 488 1.98 -2.67 -16.73
N LEU A 489 1.72 -2.09 -15.55
CA LEU A 489 0.85 -2.69 -14.52
C LEU A 489 -0.58 -2.11 -14.52
N SER A 490 -0.81 -0.95 -15.16
CA SER A 490 -2.13 -0.33 -15.24
C SER A 490 -2.27 0.63 -16.44
N SER A 491 -3.50 0.86 -16.89
CA SER A 491 -3.81 1.87 -17.91
C SER A 491 -3.46 3.30 -17.48
N LEU A 492 -3.50 3.57 -16.16
CA LEU A 492 -3.02 4.83 -15.59
C LEU A 492 -1.50 4.99 -15.78
N GLN A 493 -0.73 3.91 -15.63
CA GLN A 493 0.71 3.92 -15.87
C GLN A 493 1.04 4.12 -17.36
N GLU A 494 0.24 3.56 -18.27
CA GLU A 494 0.37 3.81 -19.72
C GLU A 494 0.11 5.26 -20.07
N ALA A 495 -0.96 5.85 -19.52
CA ALA A 495 -1.27 7.26 -19.71
C ALA A 495 -0.13 8.15 -19.21
N MET A 496 0.39 7.88 -18.00
CA MET A 496 1.56 8.61 -17.46
C MET A 496 2.82 8.43 -18.32
N SER A 497 3.06 7.23 -18.85
CA SER A 497 4.20 6.99 -19.76
C SER A 497 4.04 7.74 -21.09
N SER A 498 2.81 7.83 -21.61
CA SER A 498 2.49 8.63 -22.79
C SER A 498 2.69 10.13 -22.54
N ASP A 499 2.19 10.65 -21.42
CA ASP A 499 2.38 12.04 -20.99
C ASP A 499 3.88 12.35 -20.80
N ALA A 500 4.63 11.47 -20.14
CA ALA A 500 6.07 11.59 -19.98
C ALA A 500 6.81 11.60 -21.33
N LYS A 501 6.42 10.76 -22.30
CA LYS A 501 6.97 10.79 -23.68
C LYS A 501 6.69 12.13 -24.34
N GLY A 502 5.50 12.69 -24.17
CA GLY A 502 5.13 14.01 -24.67
C GLY A 502 5.98 15.14 -24.08
N ILE A 503 6.30 15.05 -22.78
CA ILE A 503 7.19 16.01 -22.08
C ILE A 503 8.62 15.90 -22.61
N VAL A 504 9.18 14.69 -22.74
CA VAL A 504 10.56 14.48 -23.20
C VAL A 504 10.74 14.89 -24.67
N GLN A 505 9.78 14.56 -25.53
CA GLN A 505 9.83 14.85 -26.96
C GLN A 505 9.46 16.30 -27.32
N GLN A 506 9.15 17.15 -26.32
CA GLN A 506 8.76 18.56 -26.51
C GLN A 506 7.64 18.75 -27.55
N GLN A 507 6.65 17.84 -27.58
CA GLN A 507 5.53 17.93 -28.54
C GLN A 507 4.55 19.08 -28.23
N LYS A 508 4.67 19.70 -27.05
CA LYS A 508 4.14 21.02 -26.71
C LYS A 508 5.31 21.97 -26.42
N LYS A 509 5.08 23.28 -26.65
CA LYS A 509 5.99 24.43 -26.39
C LYS A 509 6.96 24.17 -25.23
N LYS A 510 8.25 24.55 -25.36
CA LYS A 510 9.32 24.31 -24.37
C LYS A 510 8.82 24.53 -22.94
N MET A 511 8.67 23.44 -22.19
CA MET A 511 8.11 23.43 -20.84
C MET A 511 9.21 23.80 -19.83
N PRO A 512 8.97 24.74 -18.89
CA PRO A 512 9.93 25.08 -17.85
C PRO A 512 10.12 23.93 -16.85
N VAL A 513 11.30 23.84 -16.24
CA VAL A 513 11.68 22.74 -15.33
C VAL A 513 10.72 22.64 -14.13
N ASP A 514 10.24 23.77 -13.60
CA ASP A 514 9.28 23.80 -12.49
C ASP A 514 7.94 23.13 -12.84
N GLU A 515 7.51 23.21 -14.10
CA GLU A 515 6.29 22.54 -14.55
C GLU A 515 6.51 21.04 -14.73
N MET A 516 7.67 20.63 -15.26
CA MET A 516 8.06 19.23 -15.33
C MET A 516 8.11 18.58 -13.95
N ILE A 517 8.59 19.30 -12.92
CA ILE A 517 8.62 18.84 -11.52
C ILE A 517 7.19 18.61 -11.01
N ARG A 518 6.26 19.54 -11.24
CA ARG A 518 4.86 19.40 -10.81
C ARG A 518 4.18 18.20 -11.47
N GLU A 519 4.37 18.02 -12.77
CA GLU A 519 3.82 16.86 -13.50
C GLU A 519 4.40 15.54 -13.00
N THR A 520 5.70 15.51 -12.72
CA THR A 520 6.35 14.30 -12.18
C THR A 520 5.91 14.00 -10.76
N GLN A 521 5.66 15.03 -9.94
CA GLN A 521 5.04 14.85 -8.62
C GLN A 521 3.63 14.26 -8.73
N SER A 522 2.83 14.71 -9.69
CA SER A 522 1.52 14.12 -10.01
C SER A 522 1.63 12.66 -10.44
N PHE A 523 2.67 12.27 -11.20
CA PHE A 523 2.93 10.87 -11.51
C PHE A 523 3.28 10.06 -10.26
N ILE A 524 4.13 10.57 -9.38
CA ILE A 524 4.47 9.93 -8.11
C ILE A 524 3.21 9.69 -7.28
N ASP A 525 2.35 10.70 -7.11
CA ASP A 525 1.12 10.56 -6.32
C ASP A 525 0.17 9.49 -6.89
N LYS A 526 0.04 9.43 -8.22
CA LYS A 526 -0.74 8.40 -8.91
C LYS A 526 -0.12 7.01 -8.75
N ILE A 527 1.21 6.87 -8.84
CA ILE A 527 1.90 5.60 -8.61
C ILE A 527 1.71 5.16 -7.15
N ARG A 528 1.87 6.07 -6.19
CA ARG A 528 1.66 5.80 -4.75
C ARG A 528 0.23 5.35 -4.46
N PHE A 529 -0.76 5.89 -5.17
CA PHE A 529 -2.14 5.40 -5.11
C PHE A 529 -2.27 3.94 -5.61
N LEU A 530 -1.56 3.59 -6.68
CA LEU A 530 -1.55 2.23 -7.27
C LEU A 530 -0.73 1.21 -6.47
N VAL A 531 0.15 1.66 -5.58
CA VAL A 531 0.96 0.79 -4.72
C VAL A 531 0.09 0.00 -3.74
N ASP A 532 -1.06 0.53 -3.30
CA ASP A 532 -1.96 -0.18 -2.40
C ASP A 532 -2.77 -1.23 -3.18
N GLU A 533 -2.58 -2.51 -2.86
CA GLU A 533 -3.23 -3.64 -3.53
C GLU A 533 -4.39 -4.16 -2.65
N PRO A 534 -5.66 -3.81 -2.97
CA PRO A 534 -6.80 -4.17 -2.14
C PRO A 534 -7.13 -5.67 -2.17
N GLN A 535 -6.62 -6.43 -3.14
CA GLN A 535 -6.85 -7.86 -3.30
C GLN A 535 -5.72 -8.73 -2.72
N ASN A 536 -4.84 -8.18 -1.87
CA ASN A 536 -3.78 -8.96 -1.23
C ASN A 536 -4.34 -10.06 -0.31
N THR A 537 -3.93 -11.31 -0.56
CA THR A 537 -4.33 -12.49 0.22
C THR A 537 -3.27 -12.96 1.23
N VAL A 538 -2.04 -12.42 1.17
CA VAL A 538 -0.97 -12.74 2.12
C VAL A 538 -1.09 -11.84 3.35
N PRO A 539 -1.32 -12.40 4.55
CA PRO A 539 -1.51 -11.60 5.75
C PRO A 539 -0.20 -10.98 6.23
N ASP A 540 -0.32 -9.85 6.93
CA ASP A 540 0.82 -9.19 7.55
C ASP A 540 1.40 -10.01 8.70
N VAL A 541 2.69 -9.79 8.94
CA VAL A 541 3.41 -10.38 10.07
C VAL A 541 3.23 -9.50 11.30
N PHE A 542 2.94 -10.13 12.42
CA PHE A 542 2.88 -9.45 13.72
C PHE A 542 4.00 -9.95 14.62
N ILE A 543 4.74 -8.99 15.19
CA ILE A 543 5.71 -9.23 16.26
C ILE A 543 5.04 -8.80 17.56
N TRP A 544 4.70 -9.75 18.42
CA TRP A 544 4.07 -9.51 19.70
C TRP A 544 5.09 -9.61 20.82
N MET A 545 5.03 -8.67 21.76
CA MET A 545 5.63 -8.80 23.08
C MET A 545 4.57 -9.35 24.03
N ILE A 546 4.87 -10.47 24.67
CA ILE A 546 4.02 -11.16 25.62
C ILE A 546 4.65 -11.05 27.01
N SER A 547 3.87 -10.68 28.00
CA SER A 547 4.27 -10.71 29.41
C SER A 547 3.13 -11.33 30.22
N ASN A 548 3.45 -12.29 31.09
CA ASN A 548 2.46 -13.03 31.88
C ASN A 548 1.31 -13.62 31.02
N ASN A 549 1.66 -14.29 29.92
CA ASN A 549 0.72 -14.89 28.96
C ASN A 549 -0.28 -13.91 28.33
N LYS A 550 -0.01 -12.60 28.37
CA LYS A 550 -0.81 -11.57 27.70
C LYS A 550 0.02 -10.81 26.68
N ARG A 551 -0.55 -10.59 25.49
CA ARG A 551 0.00 -9.72 24.45
C ARG A 551 -0.05 -8.26 24.94
N VAL A 552 1.10 -7.68 25.23
CA VAL A 552 1.23 -6.35 25.85
C VAL A 552 1.65 -5.25 24.89
N ALA A 553 2.43 -5.57 23.85
CA ALA A 553 2.80 -4.64 22.79
C ALA A 553 3.00 -5.37 21.46
N TYR A 554 2.95 -4.65 20.34
CA TYR A 554 3.13 -5.25 19.01
C TYR A 554 3.76 -4.33 17.98
N ALA A 555 4.33 -4.92 16.93
CA ALA A 555 4.62 -4.30 15.65
C ALA A 555 3.90 -5.07 14.53
N ARG A 556 3.37 -4.34 13.53
CA ARG A 556 2.74 -4.91 12.34
C ARG A 556 3.67 -4.63 11.16
N VAL A 557 4.11 -5.69 10.48
CA VAL A 557 5.03 -5.64 9.34
C VAL A 557 4.25 -6.09 8.09
N PRO A 558 4.05 -5.19 7.11
CA PRO A 558 3.36 -5.55 5.88
C PRO A 558 4.06 -6.69 5.14
N ALA A 559 3.31 -7.69 4.69
CA ALA A 559 3.90 -8.85 4.00
C ALA A 559 4.74 -8.45 2.77
N LYS A 560 4.26 -7.45 2.01
CA LYS A 560 4.94 -6.93 0.82
C LYS A 560 6.37 -6.45 1.08
N ASN A 561 6.63 -5.87 2.26
CA ASN A 561 7.93 -5.28 2.61
C ASN A 561 9.01 -6.35 2.78
N ILE A 562 8.63 -7.56 3.22
CA ILE A 562 9.53 -8.65 3.56
C ILE A 562 9.42 -9.84 2.58
N LEU A 563 8.62 -9.69 1.52
CA LEU A 563 8.40 -10.74 0.51
C LEU A 563 9.61 -10.90 -0.41
N TYR A 564 10.08 -12.13 -0.56
CA TYR A 564 11.20 -12.49 -1.43
C TYR A 564 10.76 -12.69 -2.88
N SER A 565 11.56 -12.16 -3.81
CA SER A 565 11.52 -12.50 -5.23
C SER A 565 12.96 -12.59 -5.74
N PRO A 566 13.26 -13.50 -6.69
CA PRO A 566 14.56 -13.54 -7.36
C PRO A 566 14.84 -12.25 -8.16
N ALA A 567 13.80 -11.57 -8.65
CA ALA A 567 13.94 -10.29 -9.31
C ALA A 567 14.09 -9.17 -8.27
N LYS A 568 15.23 -8.46 -8.31
CA LYS A 568 15.53 -7.38 -7.35
C LYS A 568 14.45 -6.30 -7.33
N GLU A 569 13.79 -6.00 -8.46
CA GLU A 569 12.73 -5.00 -8.56
C GLU A 569 11.41 -5.41 -7.89
N GLN A 570 11.13 -6.72 -7.82
CA GLN A 570 9.89 -7.25 -7.23
C GLN A 570 10.02 -7.58 -5.73
N ARG A 571 11.25 -7.71 -5.25
CA ARG A 571 11.56 -8.05 -3.85
C ARG A 571 11.14 -6.93 -2.89
N GLY A 572 10.61 -7.29 -1.73
CA GLY A 572 10.27 -6.32 -0.68
C GLY A 572 11.48 -5.51 -0.23
N LYS A 573 11.27 -4.24 0.13
CA LYS A 573 12.34 -3.29 0.48
C LYS A 573 13.14 -3.69 1.73
N ASP A 574 12.48 -4.36 2.67
CA ASP A 574 13.02 -4.81 3.97
C ASP A 574 13.31 -6.33 3.97
N CYS A 575 13.04 -7.03 2.87
CA CYS A 575 13.25 -8.47 2.76
C CYS A 575 14.74 -8.83 2.92
N GLY A 576 15.04 -9.67 3.91
CA GLY A 576 16.40 -10.12 4.18
C GLY A 576 17.31 -9.00 4.69
N LYS A 577 16.77 -8.05 5.45
CA LYS A 577 17.54 -6.98 6.12
C LYS A 577 17.19 -6.94 7.59
N ILE A 578 18.16 -6.55 8.43
CA ILE A 578 17.90 -6.25 9.84
C ILE A 578 17.16 -4.92 9.90
N LYS A 579 15.96 -4.91 10.48
CA LYS A 579 15.14 -3.71 10.63
C LYS A 579 14.72 -3.50 12.08
N THR A 580 14.85 -2.25 12.52
CA THR A 580 14.35 -1.80 13.82
C THR A 580 12.85 -1.58 13.80
N HIS A 581 12.14 -2.22 14.73
CA HIS A 581 10.72 -2.03 14.97
C HIS A 581 10.47 -1.53 16.39
N PHE A 582 9.73 -0.43 16.50
CA PHE A 582 9.25 0.10 17.78
C PHE A 582 7.85 -0.45 18.09
N LEU A 583 7.73 -1.18 19.20
CA LEU A 583 6.48 -1.82 19.60
C LEU A 583 5.54 -0.80 20.26
N LYS A 584 4.25 -0.92 19.92
CA LYS A 584 3.17 -0.05 20.42
C LYS A 584 2.12 -0.85 21.19
N LEU A 585 1.38 -0.16 22.05
CA LEU A 585 0.26 -0.75 22.79
C LEU A 585 -0.91 -1.11 21.85
N PRO A 586 -1.61 -2.23 22.08
CA PRO A 586 -2.87 -2.52 21.39
C PRO A 586 -4.00 -1.58 21.88
N GLY A 587 -4.74 -0.96 20.95
CA GLY A 587 -5.92 -0.13 21.26
C GLY A 587 -5.79 1.36 20.90
N LYS A 588 -6.60 2.22 21.54
CA LYS A 588 -6.57 3.68 21.33
C LYS A 588 -5.24 4.26 21.80
N ARG A 589 -4.56 5.01 20.93
CA ARG A 589 -3.27 5.65 21.22
C ARG A 589 -3.47 6.74 22.29
N PRO A 590 -2.75 6.73 23.42
CA PRO A 590 -2.61 7.94 24.22
C PRO A 590 -1.90 9.03 23.39
N LEU A 591 -2.12 10.30 23.72
CA LEU A 591 -1.37 11.42 23.15
C LEU A 591 0.09 11.27 23.61
N GLY A 592 0.98 10.89 22.69
CA GLY A 592 2.41 10.67 22.96
C GLY A 592 2.96 9.38 22.35
N TRP A 593 4.19 9.42 21.83
CA TRP A 593 4.89 8.24 21.33
C TRP A 593 5.46 7.44 22.51
N THR A 594 4.66 6.54 23.10
CA THR A 594 5.18 5.65 24.15
C THR A 594 5.74 4.36 23.52
N VAL A 595 7.01 4.38 23.11
CA VAL A 595 7.74 3.15 22.71
C VAL A 595 7.67 2.14 23.86
N GLN A 596 7.14 0.94 23.61
CA GLN A 596 7.02 -0.10 24.64
C GLN A 596 8.26 -1.01 24.70
N ALA A 597 8.88 -1.19 23.54
CA ALA A 597 10.12 -1.91 23.32
C ALA A 597 10.66 -1.55 21.92
N LYS A 598 11.98 -1.61 21.75
CA LYS A 598 12.68 -1.59 20.47
C LYS A 598 13.14 -3.02 20.16
N VAL A 599 12.90 -3.51 18.95
CA VAL A 599 13.35 -4.83 18.50
C VAL A 599 14.02 -4.70 17.14
N ASP A 600 15.24 -5.20 17.03
CA ASP A 600 15.98 -5.32 15.78
C ASP A 600 15.87 -6.76 15.30
N ILE A 601 15.19 -6.97 14.17
CA ILE A 601 14.84 -8.29 13.66
C ILE A 601 15.15 -8.37 12.17
N TYR A 602 15.71 -9.50 11.75
CA TYR A 602 15.82 -9.89 10.34
C TYR A 602 14.57 -10.69 9.97
N LEU A 603 13.94 -10.35 8.86
CA LEU A 603 12.75 -11.05 8.36
C LEU A 603 12.89 -11.37 6.87
N TRP A 604 12.50 -12.58 6.51
CA TRP A 604 12.41 -13.09 5.15
C TRP A 604 11.12 -13.88 5.00
N LEU A 605 10.28 -13.53 4.03
CA LEU A 605 9.04 -14.23 3.71
C LEU A 605 9.07 -14.65 2.25
N GLY A 606 8.90 -15.92 1.94
CA GLY A 606 8.86 -16.35 0.54
C GLY A 606 8.36 -17.77 0.36
N PRO A 607 8.13 -18.20 -0.89
CA PRO A 607 7.84 -19.58 -1.19
C PRO A 607 8.93 -20.52 -0.65
N SER A 608 8.55 -21.68 -0.13
CA SER A 608 9.48 -22.69 0.38
C SER A 608 10.50 -23.17 -0.66
N SER A 609 10.18 -23.05 -1.96
CA SER A 609 11.11 -23.33 -3.06
C SER A 609 12.38 -22.45 -3.00
N TYR A 610 12.27 -21.26 -2.41
CA TYR A 610 13.38 -20.32 -2.22
C TYR A 610 13.92 -20.30 -0.78
N ALA A 611 13.60 -21.29 0.05
CA ALA A 611 14.06 -21.33 1.45
C ALA A 611 15.60 -21.29 1.59
N HIS A 612 16.34 -21.78 0.57
CA HIS A 612 17.80 -21.69 0.54
C HIS A 612 18.31 -20.23 0.54
N SER A 613 17.54 -19.30 -0.03
CA SER A 613 17.90 -17.88 -0.09
C SER A 613 17.53 -17.09 1.17
N ALA A 614 16.84 -17.71 2.14
CA ALA A 614 16.42 -17.03 3.37
C ALA A 614 17.60 -16.52 4.20
N MET A 615 18.76 -17.13 4.03
CA MET A 615 19.97 -16.89 4.83
C MET A 615 21.09 -16.19 4.05
N GLU A 616 20.93 -15.97 2.74
CA GLU A 616 21.97 -15.38 1.88
C GLU A 616 22.37 -13.95 2.29
N ASN A 617 21.46 -13.21 2.93
CA ASN A 617 21.70 -11.83 3.36
C ASN A 617 21.92 -11.71 4.88
N LEU A 618 22.19 -12.81 5.58
CA LEU A 618 22.58 -12.74 6.99
C LEU A 618 24.00 -12.18 7.12
N PRO A 619 24.30 -11.46 8.22
CA PRO A 619 25.64 -10.94 8.48
C PRO A 619 26.72 -12.03 8.43
N VAL A 620 27.89 -11.67 7.91
CA VAL A 620 29.00 -12.63 7.74
C VAL A 620 29.53 -13.06 9.12
N GLY A 621 29.75 -14.37 9.30
CA GLY A 621 30.37 -14.95 10.50
C GLY A 621 29.40 -15.57 11.52
N TYR A 622 28.08 -15.50 11.29
CA TYR A 622 27.10 -16.26 12.07
C TYR A 622 27.03 -17.71 11.58
N GLU A 623 27.20 -18.67 12.49
CA GLU A 623 27.01 -20.10 12.24
C GLU A 623 25.67 -20.59 12.81
N ILE A 624 25.17 -21.70 12.27
CA ILE A 624 23.88 -22.28 12.67
C ILE A 624 24.08 -23.36 13.74
N GLU A 625 23.34 -23.24 14.85
CA GLU A 625 23.21 -24.33 15.82
C GLU A 625 22.02 -25.23 15.42
N LEU A 626 22.31 -26.43 14.89
CA LEU A 626 21.31 -27.46 14.59
C LEU A 626 21.00 -28.27 15.86
N PRO A 627 19.72 -28.48 16.22
CA PRO A 627 19.37 -29.30 17.37
C PRO A 627 19.83 -30.74 17.14
N SER A 628 20.61 -31.29 18.08
CA SER A 628 21.37 -32.54 17.98
C SER A 628 20.54 -33.84 18.01
N ASN A 629 19.26 -33.84 17.60
CA ASN A 629 18.42 -35.03 17.68
C ASN A 629 17.29 -35.11 16.62
N THR A 630 17.61 -35.32 15.35
CA THR A 630 16.63 -35.81 14.35
C THR A 630 17.28 -36.72 13.31
N ASN A 631 17.45 -38.00 13.64
CA ASN A 631 17.55 -39.09 12.65
C ASN A 631 16.13 -39.48 12.22
N SER A 632 15.54 -38.78 11.25
CA SER A 632 14.33 -39.26 10.56
C SER A 632 14.31 -38.71 9.12
N GLY A 633 14.37 -39.62 8.15
CA GLY A 633 14.53 -39.34 6.71
C GLY A 633 13.32 -38.73 6.01
N HIS A 634 12.93 -37.51 6.37
CA HIS A 634 12.07 -36.65 5.54
C HIS A 634 12.89 -35.49 4.98
N SER A 635 12.86 -35.29 3.66
CA SER A 635 13.63 -34.26 2.95
C SER A 635 13.10 -32.84 3.20
N GLY A 636 13.30 -32.32 4.40
CA GLY A 636 13.03 -30.94 4.78
C GLY A 636 14.25 -30.34 5.48
N LEU A 637 14.64 -29.12 5.10
CA LEU A 637 15.73 -28.39 5.73
C LEU A 637 15.46 -28.27 7.26
N PRO A 638 16.35 -28.76 8.15
CA PRO A 638 16.17 -28.61 9.59
C PRO A 638 16.13 -27.12 9.96
N SER A 639 15.08 -26.71 10.69
CA SER A 639 14.90 -25.31 11.09
C SER A 639 15.94 -24.95 12.17
N PRO A 640 16.78 -23.94 11.95
CA PRO A 640 17.80 -23.53 12.92
C PRO A 640 17.13 -22.94 14.16
N ALA A 641 17.58 -23.33 15.35
CA ALA A 641 17.04 -22.79 16.60
C ALA A 641 17.72 -21.46 16.98
N TYR A 642 19.02 -21.32 16.69
CA TYR A 642 19.83 -20.14 16.99
C TYR A 642 20.90 -19.89 15.92
N LEU A 643 21.26 -18.61 15.74
CA LEU A 643 22.50 -18.19 15.10
C LEU A 643 23.54 -17.89 16.18
N LEU A 644 24.76 -18.39 16.00
CA LEU A 644 25.87 -18.18 16.92
C LEU A 644 26.96 -17.35 16.25
N TYR A 645 27.38 -16.26 16.89
CA TYR A 645 28.57 -15.51 16.49
C TYR A 645 29.76 -15.87 17.37
N LYS A 646 30.92 -16.20 16.77
CA LYS A 646 32.10 -16.64 17.55
C LYS A 646 33.06 -15.52 17.95
N THR A 647 32.97 -14.33 17.34
CA THR A 647 33.99 -13.27 17.51
C THR A 647 33.39 -11.98 18.11
N PRO A 648 33.60 -11.65 19.38
CA PRO A 648 33.15 -10.35 19.91
C PRO A 648 34.11 -9.23 19.52
N HIS A 649 33.59 -8.03 19.28
CA HIS A 649 34.38 -6.81 19.08
C HIS A 649 34.01 -5.76 20.13
N LEU A 650 35.04 -5.11 20.69
CA LEU A 650 34.87 -4.10 21.74
C LEU A 650 34.87 -2.68 21.14
N PHE A 651 33.89 -1.87 21.54
CA PHE A 651 33.72 -0.50 21.09
C PHE A 651 33.49 0.46 22.26
N GLN A 652 33.81 1.73 22.03
CA GLN A 652 33.35 2.86 22.84
C GLN A 652 32.47 3.75 21.96
N LEU A 653 31.22 3.98 22.40
CA LEU A 653 30.38 5.02 21.79
C LEU A 653 30.58 6.34 22.53
N ARG A 654 30.84 7.42 21.78
CA ARG A 654 30.83 8.79 22.27
C ARG A 654 29.69 9.55 21.62
N ALA A 655 28.77 10.04 22.43
CA ALA A 655 27.65 10.87 21.98
C ALA A 655 27.93 12.34 22.34
N HIS A 656 28.25 13.16 21.33
CA HIS A 656 28.57 14.57 21.48
C HIS A 656 27.30 15.41 21.31
N MET A 657 26.68 15.74 22.44
CA MET A 657 25.42 16.48 22.54
C MET A 657 25.71 17.98 22.66
N TYR A 658 25.46 18.75 21.60
CA TYR A 658 25.85 20.16 21.58
C TYR A 658 24.70 21.10 21.96
N GLN A 659 23.65 21.19 21.14
CA GLN A 659 22.48 22.05 21.41
C GLN A 659 21.21 21.45 20.80
N ALA A 660 20.05 21.94 21.21
CA ALA A 660 18.79 21.75 20.49
C ALA A 660 18.12 23.11 20.24
N ARG A 661 17.19 23.18 19.30
CA ARG A 661 16.42 24.39 18.97
C ARG A 661 14.97 24.08 18.64
N GLY A 662 14.09 25.05 18.92
CA GLY A 662 12.68 24.97 18.55
C GLY A 662 11.93 23.82 19.24
N LEU A 663 12.29 23.49 20.47
CA LEU A 663 11.62 22.45 21.25
C LEU A 663 10.17 22.84 21.57
N ILE A 664 9.32 21.84 21.81
CA ILE A 664 7.93 22.05 22.23
C ILE A 664 7.92 22.60 23.67
N ALA A 665 7.15 23.67 23.87
CA ALA A 665 6.85 24.20 25.20
C ALA A 665 5.90 23.24 25.93
N ALA A 666 6.40 22.64 27.01
CA ALA A 666 5.64 21.72 27.87
C ALA A 666 5.06 22.46 29.09
N ASP A 667 5.75 23.49 29.58
CA ASP A 667 5.30 24.25 30.73
C ASP A 667 4.10 25.16 30.44
N SER A 668 3.32 25.42 31.50
CA SER A 668 2.34 26.52 31.53
C SER A 668 2.95 27.91 31.30
N THR A 669 4.28 28.04 31.41
CA THR A 669 5.04 29.26 31.14
C THR A 669 5.27 29.51 29.65
N GLY A 670 5.05 28.52 28.78
CA GLY A 670 5.40 28.59 27.36
C GLY A 670 6.87 28.31 27.07
N LEU A 671 7.62 27.76 28.04
CA LEU A 671 8.99 27.27 27.92
C LEU A 671 9.05 25.78 28.37
N SER A 672 10.25 25.25 28.54
CA SER A 672 10.51 23.90 29.04
C SER A 672 11.85 23.89 29.80
N ASP A 673 12.09 22.88 30.63
CA ASP A 673 13.33 22.48 31.30
C ASP A 673 13.96 21.24 30.62
N PRO A 674 14.45 21.35 29.36
CA PRO A 674 14.81 20.19 28.56
C PRO A 674 16.08 19.45 28.99
N PHE A 675 16.02 18.12 28.93
CA PHE A 675 17.18 17.22 28.91
C PHE A 675 17.02 16.11 27.87
N ALA A 676 18.15 15.58 27.38
CA ALA A 676 18.19 14.49 26.42
C ALA A 676 18.61 13.18 27.10
N LYS A 677 17.97 12.10 26.70
CA LYS A 677 18.25 10.73 27.11
C LYS A 677 18.72 9.94 25.89
N VAL A 678 19.98 9.52 25.90
CA VAL A 678 20.65 8.81 24.81
C VAL A 678 20.75 7.34 25.16
N THR A 679 20.22 6.48 24.30
CA THR A 679 20.21 5.03 24.47
C THR A 679 20.91 4.36 23.31
N PHE A 680 21.85 3.47 23.62
CA PHE A 680 22.58 2.66 22.65
C PHE A 680 22.77 1.26 23.21
N THR A 681 22.32 0.26 22.44
CA THR A 681 22.27 -1.15 22.86
C THR A 681 21.63 -1.30 24.26
N SER A 682 22.34 -1.89 25.21
CA SER A 682 21.88 -2.11 26.59
C SER A 682 22.08 -0.92 27.53
N ARG A 683 22.65 0.19 27.05
CA ARG A 683 23.09 1.31 27.89
C ARG A 683 22.32 2.60 27.61
N CYS A 684 22.16 3.41 28.66
CA CYS A 684 21.43 4.67 28.60
C CYS A 684 22.07 5.74 29.50
N GLN A 685 22.26 6.95 28.97
CA GLN A 685 22.76 8.12 29.70
C GLN A 685 21.91 9.36 29.43
N THR A 686 21.99 10.36 30.29
CA THR A 686 21.23 11.61 30.20
C THR A 686 22.14 12.82 30.23
N THR A 687 21.77 13.87 29.51
CA THR A 687 22.42 15.19 29.61
C THR A 687 21.98 15.91 30.88
N LYS A 688 22.61 17.05 31.17
CA LYS A 688 22.08 17.99 32.17
C LYS A 688 20.73 18.58 31.74
N ILE A 689 19.95 18.96 32.74
CA ILE A 689 18.70 19.73 32.58
C ILE A 689 19.07 21.20 32.48
N ILE A 690 18.53 21.89 31.47
CA ILE A 690 18.68 23.34 31.30
C ILE A 690 17.30 23.96 31.48
N SER A 691 17.16 24.85 32.45
CA SER A 691 15.84 25.38 32.81
C SER A 691 15.35 26.51 31.89
N GLN A 692 14.04 26.58 31.67
CA GLN A 692 13.27 27.65 31.04
C GLN A 692 13.81 28.05 29.66
N THR A 693 13.97 27.08 28.77
CA THR A 693 14.44 27.31 27.40
C THR A 693 13.86 26.32 26.39
N LEU A 694 13.58 26.80 25.19
CA LEU A 694 13.25 25.95 24.03
C LEU A 694 14.47 25.70 23.13
N SER A 695 15.65 26.17 23.53
CA SER A 695 16.89 26.09 22.75
C SER A 695 18.10 25.84 23.66
N PRO A 696 18.15 24.68 24.34
CA PRO A 696 19.22 24.36 25.29
C PRO A 696 20.58 24.15 24.59
N THR A 697 21.65 24.57 25.24
CA THR A 697 23.04 24.24 24.84
C THR A 697 23.68 23.43 25.97
N TRP A 698 23.84 22.13 25.78
CA TRP A 698 24.45 21.23 26.76
C TRP A 698 25.98 21.20 26.65
N ASN A 699 26.51 21.23 25.43
CA ASN A 699 27.94 21.07 25.13
C ASN A 699 28.58 19.91 25.92
N GLN A 700 27.94 18.74 25.89
CA GLN A 700 28.25 17.58 26.74
C GLN A 700 28.52 16.33 25.89
N THR A 701 29.59 15.60 26.22
CA THR A 701 29.91 14.28 25.67
C THR A 701 29.47 13.20 26.66
N LEU A 702 28.67 12.24 26.20
CA LEU A 702 28.26 11.05 26.95
C LEU A 702 29.10 9.85 26.50
N LEU A 703 29.71 9.14 27.45
CA LEU A 703 30.70 8.08 27.17
C LEU A 703 30.15 6.70 27.52
N PHE A 704 29.97 5.85 26.50
CA PHE A 704 29.51 4.48 26.63
C PHE A 704 30.68 3.53 26.41
N ASN A 705 31.36 3.17 27.49
CA ASN A 705 32.57 2.33 27.45
C ASN A 705 32.23 0.84 27.32
N SER A 706 33.12 0.02 26.77
CA SER A 706 32.97 -1.46 26.79
C SER A 706 31.66 -1.97 26.18
N ILE A 707 31.29 -1.44 25.02
CA ILE A 707 30.18 -1.98 24.22
C ILE A 707 30.72 -3.19 23.45
N VAL A 708 30.11 -4.35 23.65
CA VAL A 708 30.44 -5.54 22.86
C VAL A 708 29.43 -5.65 21.72
N LEU A 709 29.93 -5.66 20.49
CA LEU A 709 29.12 -5.94 19.31
C LEU A 709 29.58 -7.25 18.68
N HIS A 710 28.61 -8.04 18.21
CA HIS A 710 28.83 -9.33 17.55
C HIS A 710 28.47 -9.19 16.08
N GLY A 711 29.38 -9.52 15.18
CA GLY A 711 29.23 -9.33 13.74
C GLY A 711 30.55 -8.99 13.09
N ASP A 712 30.60 -9.04 11.76
CA ASP A 712 31.76 -8.61 10.99
C ASP A 712 32.02 -7.11 11.20
N LYS A 713 33.27 -6.72 11.43
CA LYS A 713 33.62 -5.33 11.79
C LYS A 713 33.40 -4.35 10.64
N GLU A 714 33.62 -4.77 9.39
CA GLU A 714 33.35 -3.95 8.20
C GLU A 714 31.84 -3.78 8.00
N GLU A 715 31.05 -4.82 8.24
CA GLU A 715 29.58 -4.75 8.19
C GLU A 715 29.01 -3.85 9.29
N ILE A 716 29.51 -3.98 10.53
CA ILE A 716 29.15 -3.08 11.65
C ILE A 716 29.49 -1.63 11.29
N ALA A 717 30.62 -1.39 10.61
CA ALA A 717 31.00 -0.06 10.18
C ALA A 717 30.07 0.52 9.11
N GLN A 718 29.53 -0.33 8.23
CA GLN A 718 28.59 0.08 7.18
C GLN A 718 27.15 0.26 7.69
N PHE A 719 26.71 -0.60 8.60
CA PHE A 719 25.35 -0.63 9.14
C PHE A 719 25.37 -0.72 10.69
N PRO A 720 25.82 0.33 11.38
CA PRO A 720 25.90 0.31 12.83
C PRO A 720 24.51 0.31 13.48
N PRO A 721 24.38 -0.24 14.70
CA PRO A 721 23.15 -0.11 15.48
C PRO A 721 22.75 1.35 15.67
N GLU A 722 21.45 1.65 15.55
CA GLU A 722 20.95 3.02 15.71
C GLU A 722 20.94 3.44 17.19
N ILE A 723 21.27 4.71 17.42
CA ILE A 723 21.19 5.39 18.71
C ILE A 723 19.82 6.06 18.79
N VAL A 724 19.13 5.87 19.91
CA VAL A 724 17.84 6.51 20.17
C VAL A 724 18.05 7.67 21.13
N ILE A 725 17.56 8.86 20.75
CA ILE A 725 17.64 10.06 21.56
C ILE A 725 16.22 10.54 21.86
N GLU A 726 15.89 10.61 23.15
CA GLU A 726 14.60 11.09 23.64
C GLU A 726 14.80 12.41 24.40
N LEU A 727 13.99 13.41 24.13
CA LEU A 727 13.98 14.69 24.80
C LEU A 727 12.79 14.76 25.75
N TYR A 728 13.06 15.19 26.97
CA TYR A 728 12.09 15.31 28.04
C TYR A 728 12.21 16.68 28.71
N ASP A 729 11.10 17.10 29.29
CA ASP A 729 10.94 18.26 30.13
C ASP A 729 10.93 17.81 31.60
N ASP A 730 11.84 18.33 32.44
CA ASP A 730 11.91 17.95 33.85
C ASP A 730 11.31 19.03 34.76
N ASP A 731 10.02 18.89 35.05
CA ASP A 731 9.33 19.71 36.03
C ASP A 731 9.78 19.40 37.47
N ALA A 732 9.85 20.43 38.32
CA ALA A 732 10.16 20.28 39.74
C ALA A 732 9.17 19.36 40.51
N VAL A 733 7.96 19.14 39.98
CA VAL A 733 6.94 18.25 40.56
C VAL A 733 6.25 17.45 39.45
N GLY A 734 6.64 16.20 39.26
CA GLY A 734 5.98 15.33 38.28
C GLY A 734 6.85 14.18 37.78
N LYS A 735 6.35 13.47 36.77
CA LYS A 735 7.22 12.67 35.89
C LYS A 735 7.62 13.56 34.73
N PRO A 736 8.85 13.42 34.20
CA PRO A 736 9.28 14.20 33.05
C PRO A 736 8.29 14.10 31.88
N GLU A 737 7.91 15.23 31.30
CA GLU A 737 7.02 15.29 30.15
C GLU A 737 7.80 15.04 28.86
N TYR A 738 7.22 14.28 27.92
CA TYR A 738 7.92 13.89 26.70
C TYR A 738 7.82 14.99 25.64
N ILE A 739 8.98 15.55 25.24
CA ILE A 739 9.06 16.60 24.22
C ILE A 739 9.14 16.00 22.82
N GLY A 740 9.89 14.90 22.64
CA GLY A 740 10.05 14.25 21.33
C GLY A 740 11.24 13.31 21.28
N SER A 741 11.45 12.65 20.15
CA SER A 741 12.62 11.79 19.95
C SER A 741 13.16 11.82 18.53
N THR A 742 14.38 11.35 18.37
CA THR A 742 15.05 11.15 17.09
C THR A 742 15.95 9.91 17.16
N VAL A 743 16.39 9.42 16.00
CA VAL A 743 17.32 8.29 15.86
C VAL A 743 18.50 8.71 15.01
N ALA A 744 19.69 8.20 15.33
CA ALA A 744 20.91 8.52 14.60
C ALA A 744 21.84 7.31 14.52
N ALA A 745 22.49 7.13 13.37
CA ALA A 745 23.57 6.16 13.20
C ALA A 745 24.91 6.78 13.61
N PRO A 746 25.76 6.08 14.40
CA PRO A 746 27.09 6.57 14.72
C PRO A 746 28.04 6.48 13.52
N VAL A 747 29.02 7.38 13.47
CA VAL A 747 30.18 7.25 12.59
C VAL A 747 31.12 6.22 13.21
N VAL A 748 31.22 5.04 12.58
CA VAL A 748 32.09 3.97 13.06
C VAL A 748 33.53 4.20 12.59
N ARG A 749 34.49 4.05 13.49
CA ARG A 749 35.93 4.08 13.18
C ARG A 749 36.57 2.79 13.69
N LEU A 750 37.09 2.02 12.75
CA LEU A 750 37.80 0.77 13.04
C LEU A 750 39.24 1.06 13.45
N ALA A 751 39.84 0.17 14.24
CA ALA A 751 41.15 0.37 14.87
C ALA A 751 42.28 0.57 13.85
N HIS A 752 42.14 0.09 12.63
CA HIS A 752 43.14 0.25 11.57
C HIS A 752 43.07 1.60 10.83
N GLN A 753 42.00 2.38 11.04
CA GLN A 753 41.78 3.65 10.34
C GLN A 753 42.39 4.82 11.11
N ASN A 754 42.78 5.88 10.39
CA ASN A 754 43.22 7.13 11.02
C ASN A 754 42.02 7.86 11.63
N TYR A 755 42.22 8.44 12.82
CA TYR A 755 41.16 9.18 13.49
C TYR A 755 40.86 10.50 12.78
N GLU A 756 39.59 10.71 12.48
CA GLU A 756 39.05 11.97 11.98
C GLU A 756 37.82 12.35 12.81
N PRO A 757 37.78 13.57 13.37
CA PRO A 757 36.67 13.99 14.21
C PRO A 757 35.37 14.05 13.43
N PRO A 758 34.26 13.54 13.99
CA PRO A 758 32.96 13.59 13.34
C PRO A 758 32.40 15.03 13.35
N LYS A 759 31.56 15.35 12.37
CA LYS A 759 30.98 16.70 12.21
C LYS A 759 29.60 16.78 12.85
N LEU A 760 29.34 17.86 13.59
CA LEU A 760 28.01 18.15 14.13
C LEU A 760 26.96 18.30 13.02
N CYS A 761 25.81 17.63 13.19
CA CYS A 761 24.68 17.72 12.27
C CYS A 761 23.34 17.82 13.03
N TYR A 762 22.34 18.42 12.38
CA TYR A 762 21.00 18.53 12.94
C TYR A 762 20.20 17.26 12.67
N HIS A 763 19.62 16.72 13.74
CA HIS A 763 18.71 15.58 13.76
C HIS A 763 17.31 16.10 14.09
N PRO A 764 16.32 15.96 13.18
CA PRO A 764 14.98 16.44 13.44
C PRO A 764 14.30 15.60 14.54
N VAL A 765 13.70 16.29 15.49
CA VAL A 765 13.00 15.69 16.65
C VAL A 765 11.52 15.66 16.35
N HIS A 766 10.85 14.55 16.69
CA HIS A 766 9.43 14.36 16.44
C HIS A 766 8.67 13.97 17.70
N CYS A 767 7.49 14.55 17.91
CA CYS A 767 6.53 14.15 18.93
C CYS A 767 5.23 13.67 18.26
N GLY A 768 5.15 12.36 17.98
CA GLY A 768 4.07 11.82 17.17
C GLY A 768 4.13 12.38 15.74
N SER A 769 3.11 13.13 15.32
CA SER A 769 3.07 13.82 14.02
C SER A 769 3.53 15.28 14.08
N LEU A 770 3.89 15.79 15.27
CA LEU A 770 4.33 17.17 15.47
C LEU A 770 5.85 17.23 15.40
N SER A 771 6.39 18.30 14.80
CA SER A 771 7.81 18.61 14.89
C SER A 771 8.15 19.03 16.33
N GLY A 772 9.10 18.34 16.93
CA GLY A 772 9.60 18.56 18.30
C GLY A 772 10.86 19.42 18.37
N GLY A 773 11.26 20.06 17.27
CA GLY A 773 12.49 20.84 17.14
C GLY A 773 13.62 20.10 16.40
N ASP A 774 14.84 20.63 16.49
CA ASP A 774 16.05 20.01 15.94
C ASP A 774 17.12 19.84 17.02
N LEU A 775 17.82 18.70 17.02
CA LEU A 775 18.96 18.41 17.88
C LEU A 775 20.27 18.50 17.09
N LEU A 776 21.20 19.36 17.50
CA LEU A 776 22.56 19.39 16.96
C LEU A 776 23.47 18.48 17.78
N ALA A 777 23.84 17.34 17.21
CA ALA A 777 24.68 16.33 17.85
C ALA A 777 25.50 15.55 16.82
N THR A 778 26.54 14.85 17.29
CA THR A 778 27.24 13.84 16.50
C THR A 778 27.62 12.66 17.37
N PHE A 779 27.72 11.49 16.76
CA PHE A 779 27.95 10.23 17.46
C PHE A 779 29.08 9.48 16.77
N GLU A 780 30.06 8.98 17.54
CA GLU A 780 31.15 8.16 17.01
C GLU A 780 31.25 6.84 17.79
N LEU A 781 31.46 5.75 17.06
CA LEU A 781 31.64 4.41 17.60
C LEU A 781 33.06 3.93 17.27
N LEU A 782 33.92 3.88 18.28
CA LEU A 782 35.35 3.66 18.12
C LEU A 782 35.69 2.22 18.53
N GLU A 783 36.31 1.45 17.63
CA GLU A 783 36.81 0.11 17.93
C GLU A 783 37.99 0.19 18.90
N ILE A 784 37.94 -0.60 19.97
CA ILE A 784 39.04 -0.76 20.93
C ILE A 784 39.76 -2.07 20.59
N PRO A 785 40.98 -2.02 20.04
CA PRO A 785 41.74 -3.23 19.77
C PRO A 785 42.18 -3.89 21.08
N GLU A 786 42.07 -5.22 21.15
CA GLU A 786 42.50 -5.99 22.34
C GLU A 786 43.98 -5.80 22.68
N SER A 787 44.80 -5.46 21.68
CA SER A 787 46.24 -5.24 21.82
C SER A 787 46.62 -3.87 22.40
N ASP A 788 45.75 -2.86 22.31
CA ASP A 788 46.03 -1.50 22.77
C ASP A 788 44.74 -0.78 23.24
N PRO A 789 44.36 -1.00 24.52
CA PRO A 789 43.14 -0.41 25.09
C PRO A 789 43.13 1.12 25.15
N ASP A 790 44.31 1.75 25.10
CA ASP A 790 44.49 3.20 25.25
C ASP A 790 44.57 3.95 23.90
N ARG A 791 44.41 3.26 22.77
CA ARG A 791 44.46 3.84 21.42
C ARG A 791 43.36 4.86 21.11
N LEU A 792 42.41 5.05 22.02
CA LEU A 792 41.29 5.95 21.82
C LEU A 792 41.76 7.43 21.75
N PRO A 793 41.11 8.27 20.93
CA PRO A 793 41.44 9.70 20.86
C PRO A 793 41.29 10.36 22.23
N PRO A 794 42.21 11.25 22.64
CA PRO A 794 42.18 11.88 23.94
C PRO A 794 40.91 12.73 24.12
N LEU A 795 40.42 12.80 25.35
CA LEU A 795 39.31 13.66 25.75
C LEU A 795 39.79 14.70 26.76
N ASP A 796 39.21 15.88 26.68
CA ASP A 796 39.40 16.91 27.71
C ASP A 796 38.95 16.35 29.08
N PRO A 797 39.64 16.70 30.18
CA PRO A 797 39.22 16.26 31.51
C PRO A 797 37.81 16.77 31.82
N PRO A 798 37.03 16.03 32.62
CA PRO A 798 35.68 16.45 32.96
C PRO A 798 35.70 17.72 33.81
N ASP A 799 34.68 18.54 33.67
CA ASP A 799 34.50 19.76 34.46
C ASP A 799 34.18 19.47 35.93
N VAL A 800 34.01 20.53 36.73
CA VAL A 800 33.67 20.44 38.17
C VAL A 800 32.40 19.63 38.43
N GLY A 801 31.50 19.51 37.44
CA GLY A 801 30.27 18.73 37.50
C GLY A 801 30.39 17.33 36.91
N GLN A 802 31.60 16.81 36.71
CA GLN A 802 31.88 15.52 36.04
C GLN A 802 31.35 15.44 34.59
N ILE A 803 31.18 16.58 33.91
CA ILE A 803 30.80 16.60 32.49
C ILE A 803 32.04 16.61 31.62
N TYR A 804 32.10 15.70 30.66
CA TYR A 804 33.02 15.82 29.54
C TYR A 804 32.49 16.83 28.54
N PRO A 805 33.19 17.94 28.25
CA PRO A 805 32.76 18.86 27.21
C PRO A 805 32.90 18.21 25.82
N VAL A 806 32.19 18.72 24.81
CA VAL A 806 32.45 18.30 23.41
C VAL A 806 33.90 18.64 23.05
N PRO A 807 34.69 17.77 22.42
CA PRO A 807 36.08 18.08 22.03
C PRO A 807 36.21 19.34 21.16
N ALA A 808 37.28 20.12 21.34
CA ALA A 808 37.47 21.40 20.66
C ALA A 808 37.53 21.30 19.12
N ASN A 809 38.00 20.17 18.58
CA ASN A 809 38.05 19.86 17.16
C ASN A 809 36.67 19.49 16.54
N ILE A 810 35.67 19.20 17.37
CA ILE A 810 34.28 18.92 16.96
C ILE A 810 33.40 20.16 17.18
N ARG A 811 33.72 21.00 18.19
CA ARG A 811 32.98 22.23 18.45
C ARG A 811 32.99 23.15 17.22
N PRO A 812 31.91 23.90 16.99
CA PRO A 812 31.90 24.90 15.93
C PRO A 812 32.93 25.99 16.22
N VAL A 813 33.70 26.40 15.20
CA VAL A 813 34.59 27.56 15.29
C VAL A 813 33.74 28.82 15.38
N LEU A 814 33.90 29.60 16.44
CA LEU A 814 33.11 30.80 16.67
C LEU A 814 33.79 32.05 16.12
N ARG A 815 33.00 32.97 15.56
CA ARG A 815 33.41 34.34 15.20
C ARG A 815 32.49 35.35 15.88
N LYS A 816 32.99 36.57 16.09
CA LYS A 816 32.20 37.66 16.66
C LYS A 816 31.28 38.26 15.58
N TYR A 817 29.99 38.34 15.91
CA TYR A 817 28.96 39.00 15.13
C TYR A 817 28.31 40.09 15.96
N ARG A 818 27.82 41.14 15.29
CA ARG A 818 26.98 42.17 15.89
C ARG A 818 25.56 41.98 15.38
N VAL A 819 24.62 41.76 16.29
CA VAL A 819 23.19 41.68 15.98
C VAL A 819 22.58 43.03 16.27
N GLU A 820 22.10 43.70 15.22
CA GLU A 820 21.39 44.98 15.32
C GLU A 820 19.88 44.73 15.18
N VAL A 821 19.10 45.28 16.10
CA VAL A 821 17.65 45.10 16.16
C VAL A 821 16.97 46.45 16.05
N LEU A 822 16.01 46.57 15.12
CA LEU A 822 15.15 47.73 14.99
C LEU A 822 13.77 47.44 15.60
N PHE A 823 13.41 48.15 16.67
CA PHE A 823 12.14 47.99 17.37
C PHE A 823 11.12 49.02 16.89
N TRP A 824 10.20 48.61 16.01
CA TRP A 824 9.17 49.54 15.50
C TRP A 824 7.91 49.55 16.37
N GLY A 825 7.33 48.38 16.62
CA GLY A 825 6.12 48.23 17.42
C GLY A 825 5.57 46.82 17.39
N VAL A 826 4.55 46.57 18.21
CA VAL A 826 3.79 45.30 18.26
C VAL A 826 2.36 45.53 17.80
N ARG A 827 1.69 44.55 17.20
CA ARG A 827 0.31 44.66 16.69
C ARG A 827 -0.47 43.40 17.00
N GLU A 828 -1.80 43.54 17.01
CA GLU A 828 -2.77 42.44 17.13
C GLU A 828 -2.52 41.48 18.32
N LEU A 829 -1.99 42.00 19.42
CA LEU A 829 -1.74 41.20 20.62
C LEU A 829 -3.04 40.66 21.20
N LYS A 830 -3.12 39.33 21.33
CA LYS A 830 -4.27 38.63 21.90
C LYS A 830 -4.33 38.80 23.41
N LYS A 831 -5.52 38.60 23.98
CA LYS A 831 -5.71 38.59 25.45
C LYS A 831 -4.99 37.40 26.06
N VAL A 832 -4.35 37.61 27.20
CA VAL A 832 -3.61 36.58 27.94
C VAL A 832 -4.20 36.47 29.33
N GLN A 833 -4.60 35.26 29.74
CA GLN A 833 -5.34 35.01 30.98
C GLN A 833 -6.61 35.89 31.08
N LEU A 834 -7.39 35.97 30.00
CA LEU A 834 -8.62 36.78 29.85
C LEU A 834 -8.43 38.31 29.93
N LEU A 835 -7.20 38.81 30.18
CA LEU A 835 -6.88 40.23 30.29
C LEU A 835 -6.27 40.77 28.98
N SER A 836 -6.59 42.03 28.65
CA SER A 836 -5.96 42.72 27.50
C SER A 836 -4.54 43.16 27.85
N VAL A 837 -3.62 42.94 26.92
CA VAL A 837 -2.25 43.47 26.97
C VAL A 837 -2.27 44.99 26.90
N ASP A 838 -1.50 45.66 27.77
CA ASP A 838 -1.47 47.13 27.85
C ASP A 838 -0.05 47.71 27.86
N ARG A 839 0.92 47.01 28.47
CA ARG A 839 2.31 47.50 28.56
C ARG A 839 3.34 46.48 28.08
N PRO A 840 3.34 46.17 26.76
CA PRO A 840 4.24 45.18 26.20
C PRO A 840 5.70 45.66 26.13
N GLN A 841 6.62 44.71 26.32
CA GLN A 841 8.06 44.82 26.10
C GLN A 841 8.54 43.61 25.30
N VAL A 842 9.48 43.81 24.38
CA VAL A 842 10.12 42.72 23.62
C VAL A 842 11.52 42.45 24.18
N LEU A 843 11.85 41.17 24.32
CA LEU A 843 13.18 40.68 24.64
C LEU A 843 13.67 39.87 23.44
N ILE A 844 14.89 40.17 22.98
CA ILE A 844 15.55 39.40 21.92
C ILE A 844 16.80 38.78 22.49
N GLU A 845 16.96 37.47 22.29
CA GLU A 845 18.09 36.70 22.81
C GLU A 845 18.63 35.73 21.76
N CYS A 846 19.95 35.64 21.67
CA CYS A 846 20.67 34.66 20.85
C CYS A 846 21.96 34.25 21.57
N ALA A 847 22.19 32.94 21.70
CA ALA A 847 23.35 32.35 22.37
C ALA A 847 23.65 32.93 23.78
N GLY A 848 22.60 33.15 24.59
CA GLY A 848 22.71 33.67 25.95
C GLY A 848 22.99 35.17 26.06
N LYS A 849 23.01 35.90 24.94
CA LYS A 849 23.15 37.37 24.90
C LYS A 849 21.95 37.99 24.21
N GLY A 850 21.61 39.22 24.57
CA GLY A 850 20.40 39.82 24.04
C GLY A 850 20.20 41.28 24.40
N VAL A 851 19.12 41.85 23.89
CA VAL A 851 18.67 43.24 24.13
C VAL A 851 17.19 43.26 24.48
N LYS A 852 16.76 44.29 25.20
CA LYS A 852 15.35 44.49 25.59
C LYS A 852 14.87 45.82 25.02
N SER A 853 13.66 45.85 24.46
CA SER A 853 13.05 47.09 24.02
C SER A 853 12.62 47.97 25.21
N SER A 854 12.32 49.23 24.93
CA SER A 854 11.59 50.10 25.87
C SER A 854 10.18 49.53 26.14
N VAL A 855 9.66 49.69 27.36
CA VAL A 855 8.27 49.29 27.68
C VAL A 855 7.29 50.28 27.03
N ILE A 856 6.33 49.78 26.26
CA ILE A 856 5.22 50.60 25.76
C ILE A 856 4.32 50.97 26.95
N GLN A 857 4.03 52.26 27.13
CA GLN A 857 3.26 52.72 28.29
C GLN A 857 1.74 52.50 28.17
N SER A 858 1.21 52.52 26.94
CA SER A 858 -0.18 52.15 26.67
C SER A 858 -0.33 51.69 25.23
N TYR A 859 -0.46 50.37 25.05
CA TYR A 859 -0.60 49.71 23.77
C TYR A 859 -1.81 50.21 22.97
N LYS A 860 -2.93 50.52 23.65
CA LYS A 860 -4.14 51.04 23.01
C LYS A 860 -3.96 52.44 22.42
N LYS A 861 -3.11 53.28 23.01
CA LYS A 861 -2.87 54.65 22.55
C LYS A 861 -1.77 54.72 21.49
N ASN A 862 -0.65 54.05 21.75
CA ASN A 862 0.49 54.03 20.84
C ASN A 862 1.17 52.65 20.90
N PRO A 863 1.06 51.84 19.84
CA PRO A 863 1.64 50.51 19.80
C PRO A 863 3.11 50.48 19.34
N ASN A 864 3.81 51.62 19.31
CA ASN A 864 5.22 51.74 18.90
C ASN A 864 6.17 51.90 20.08
N PHE A 865 7.40 51.42 19.90
CA PHE A 865 8.49 51.57 20.88
C PHE A 865 9.13 52.96 20.79
N THR A 866 9.67 53.45 21.90
CA THR A 866 10.39 54.73 21.94
C THR A 866 11.87 54.57 21.60
N GLY A 867 12.48 53.44 22.01
CA GLY A 867 13.83 53.07 21.59
C GLY A 867 13.75 52.28 20.29
N LEU A 868 14.17 52.88 19.18
CA LEU A 868 13.99 52.31 17.83
C LEU A 868 15.10 51.36 17.38
N ALA A 869 16.27 51.40 18.01
CA ALA A 869 17.40 50.57 17.64
C ALA A 869 18.23 50.21 18.89
N ASP A 870 18.66 48.95 18.96
CA ASP A 870 19.64 48.48 19.93
C ASP A 870 20.47 47.35 19.32
N TRP A 871 21.59 46.99 19.93
CA TRP A 871 22.47 45.95 19.41
C TRP A 871 23.21 45.20 20.52
N PHE A 872 23.67 43.99 20.20
CA PHE A 872 24.55 43.22 21.07
C PHE A 872 25.59 42.43 20.26
N GLU A 873 26.72 42.16 20.89
CA GLU A 873 27.79 41.33 20.32
C GLU A 873 27.65 39.88 20.78
N VAL A 874 27.62 38.95 19.82
CA VAL A 874 27.45 37.52 20.05
C VAL A 874 28.49 36.73 19.26
N GLU A 875 28.94 35.61 19.83
CA GLU A 875 29.85 34.69 19.17
C GLU A 875 29.04 33.57 18.51
N LEU A 876 29.06 33.51 17.18
CA LEU A 876 28.30 32.54 16.40
C LEU A 876 29.26 31.65 15.60
N PRO A 877 28.87 30.39 15.32
CA PRO A 877 29.63 29.50 14.45
C PRO A 877 29.93 30.14 13.08
N GLU A 878 31.15 29.98 12.56
CA GLU A 878 31.50 30.42 11.21
C GLU A 878 30.65 29.70 10.14
N ASN A 879 30.27 28.45 10.41
CA ASN A 879 29.28 27.76 9.60
C ASN A 879 27.88 28.29 9.93
N GLU A 880 27.33 29.08 9.01
CA GLU A 880 26.00 29.71 9.12
C GLU A 880 24.88 28.71 9.42
N LEU A 881 25.00 27.45 8.98
CA LEU A 881 23.99 26.41 9.25
C LEU A 881 23.91 26.05 10.73
N LEU A 882 25.02 26.18 11.46
CA LEU A 882 25.15 25.86 12.87
C LEU A 882 24.76 27.03 13.78
N HIS A 883 24.38 28.19 13.22
CA HIS A 883 23.97 29.33 14.01
C HIS A 883 22.85 28.94 15.00
N PRO A 884 22.99 29.29 16.30
CA PRO A 884 21.93 29.12 17.27
C PRO A 884 20.71 29.96 16.89
N PRO A 885 19.51 29.56 17.34
CA PRO A 885 18.30 30.32 17.07
C PRO A 885 18.32 31.68 17.77
N LEU A 886 17.55 32.63 17.22
CA LEU A 886 17.27 33.92 17.84
C LEU A 886 15.82 33.94 18.34
N SER A 887 15.66 34.09 19.64
CA SER A 887 14.38 34.06 20.34
C SER A 887 13.86 35.47 20.53
N ILE A 888 12.56 35.67 20.26
CA ILE A 888 11.84 36.93 20.44
C ILE A 888 10.70 36.65 21.43
N CYS A 889 10.76 37.25 22.61
CA CYS A 889 9.77 37.08 23.66
C CYS A 889 9.05 38.40 23.92
N VAL A 890 7.72 38.40 23.92
CA VAL A 890 6.91 39.57 24.28
C VAL A 890 6.32 39.35 25.66
N VAL A 891 6.56 40.28 26.58
CA VAL A 891 6.00 40.27 27.94
C VAL A 891 5.15 41.51 28.18
N ASP A 892 4.06 41.36 28.93
CA ASP A 892 3.18 42.46 29.35
C ASP A 892 3.46 42.82 30.82
N TRP A 893 3.82 44.07 31.09
CA TRP A 893 4.08 44.57 32.43
C TRP A 893 2.79 45.02 33.12
N ARG A 894 2.40 44.30 34.16
CA ARG A 894 1.21 44.55 34.96
C ARG A 894 1.55 45.31 36.25
N ALA A 895 0.51 45.69 36.99
CA ALA A 895 0.68 46.35 38.29
C ALA A 895 1.56 45.52 39.24
N PHE A 896 2.24 46.20 40.16
CA PHE A 896 3.15 45.61 41.15
C PHE A 896 4.37 44.88 40.56
N GLY A 897 4.83 45.28 39.37
CA GLY A 897 6.06 44.76 38.77
C GLY A 897 5.96 43.29 38.31
N ARG A 898 4.75 42.77 38.14
CA ARG A 898 4.54 41.43 37.57
C ARG A 898 4.57 41.52 36.05
N SER A 899 5.34 40.66 35.40
CA SER A 899 5.30 40.48 33.95
C SER A 899 4.60 39.17 33.58
N THR A 900 3.85 39.16 32.49
CA THR A 900 3.24 37.94 31.94
C THR A 900 3.70 37.75 30.51
N LEU A 901 4.17 36.55 30.16
CA LEU A 901 4.52 36.22 28.78
C LEU A 901 3.29 36.29 27.89
N VAL A 902 3.38 37.07 26.82
CA VAL A 902 2.31 37.25 25.82
C VAL A 902 2.50 36.29 24.65
N GLY A 903 3.74 36.07 24.24
CA GLY A 903 4.08 35.12 23.19
C GLY A 903 5.58 35.07 22.93
N THR A 904 5.99 33.98 22.28
CA THR A 904 7.38 33.72 21.88
C THR A 904 7.41 33.41 20.39
N TYR A 905 8.50 33.80 19.74
CA TYR A 905 8.79 33.44 18.35
C TYR A 905 10.28 33.14 18.21
N THR A 906 10.62 32.07 17.51
CA THR A 906 12.00 31.62 17.36
C THR A 906 12.40 31.64 15.89
N ILE A 907 13.48 32.35 15.60
CA ILE A 907 14.12 32.36 14.28
C ILE A 907 15.21 31.28 14.26
N ASN A 908 14.95 30.18 13.57
CA ASN A 908 15.87 29.03 13.55
C ASN A 908 17.10 29.23 12.66
N CYS A 909 17.07 30.16 11.70
CA CYS A 909 18.17 30.40 10.76
C CYS A 909 18.44 31.90 10.58
N LEU A 910 19.63 32.33 10.96
CA LEU A 910 20.05 33.73 10.88
C LEU A 910 20.61 34.13 9.51
N LYS A 911 20.77 33.19 8.58
CA LYS A 911 21.42 33.40 7.28
C LYS A 911 20.85 34.57 6.48
N GLN A 912 19.53 34.75 6.54
CA GLN A 912 18.83 35.82 5.82
C GLN A 912 19.08 37.23 6.39
N PHE A 913 19.62 37.33 7.60
CA PHE A 913 19.90 38.61 8.28
C PHE A 913 21.39 38.99 8.22
N LEU A 914 22.22 38.18 7.55
CA LEU A 914 23.65 38.47 7.42
C LEU A 914 23.87 39.62 6.42
N CYS A 915 24.35 40.75 6.92
CA CYS A 915 24.77 41.86 6.10
C CYS A 915 26.13 41.52 5.46
N LYS A 916 26.13 41.08 4.20
CA LYS A 916 27.36 40.90 3.42
C LYS A 916 27.93 42.27 3.10
N THR A 917 29.12 42.58 3.58
CA THR A 917 29.87 43.76 3.12
C THR A 917 30.06 43.66 1.61
N LEU A 918 29.57 44.66 0.86
CA LEU A 918 29.88 44.83 -0.55
C LEU A 918 31.41 44.78 -0.72
N PRO A 919 31.96 44.01 -1.68
CA PRO A 919 33.39 44.07 -1.95
C PRO A 919 33.74 45.50 -2.34
N GLY A 920 34.68 46.11 -1.61
CA GLY A 920 35.22 47.42 -1.95
C GLY A 920 35.77 47.44 -3.39
N PRO A 921 35.82 48.62 -4.04
CA PRO A 921 36.21 48.72 -5.45
C PRO A 921 37.57 48.06 -5.66
N GLN A 922 37.61 47.04 -6.54
CA GLN A 922 38.84 46.40 -6.98
C GLN A 922 39.76 47.47 -7.57
N ALA A 923 40.97 47.58 -7.03
CA ALA A 923 42.03 48.35 -7.66
C ALA A 923 42.25 47.79 -9.08
N ALA A 924 42.18 48.67 -10.08
CA ALA A 924 42.42 48.32 -11.46
C ALA A 924 43.85 47.75 -11.62
N PRO A 925 44.04 46.67 -12.40
CA PRO A 925 45.36 46.13 -12.66
C PRO A 925 46.12 47.06 -13.64
N ASN A 926 47.34 47.44 -13.26
CA ASN A 926 48.39 47.87 -14.19
C ASN A 926 49.12 46.64 -14.73
#